data_AF-A0A831QPG1-F1
#
_entry.id   AF-A0A831QPG1-F1
#
_cell.length_a   1.000
_cell.length_b   1.000
_cell.length_c   1.000
_cell.angle_alpha   90.00
_cell.angle_beta   90.00
_cell.angle_gamma   90.00
#
_symmetry.space_group_name_H-M   'P 1'
#
loop_
_entity.id
_entity.type
_entity.pdbx_description
1 polymer ?
#
loop_
_entity_poly.entity_id
_entity_poly.type
_entity_poly.pdbx_seq_one_letter_code
_entity_poly.pdbx_strand_id
1 'polypeptide(L)'
;MKKSFIFLLFTLVFILTSCGNKRDGNPKVLVFSKTMGFKHASIPAGIAAIQKLGAENGFEVDTTKNAELFDEDNLKQYSAVIFLSTTMNVLDAKQEAAFERYIQSGGGYAGIHAATDTEYDWGWYTKLVGAQFQSHPRGTPEADFIIKDKNFIATEFFTDSVWHRSDEIYNYKKINPDVNVVMTVDESSYDGGTNGDYHPFAWYHEYDGGRAFYTGAGHTDESFSDGQFLKHILGGIEYAIGENENLDYSKAVTQIPPDADRFSKKKLIVGEFFEPTEMAVLPNNDVLVAQRRGEIMLYEDATQELKQVAALDVYSKTLNTPGVNAEEGLMGLQKDPNYAENHWIYLYYAPSGDESVNRLSRFTFKDGVFDKASEQVILDVASQREICCHTGGSIAFGPDNLLYLSTGDNSTPFNEKEVTYVSNGYAPLNDIPGHKQYDARRSSGNTNDLRGKILRIKVKEDGSYDIPEGNLFAAGTEKTRPEIYTMGHRNPYRISVDPKKGYLYWGEVGPDAREDSLATRGPRGYDEMNQAREAGNYGWPLFIGDNKPYVDYDYTNGESGTAFNPEKPINDSKNNTGLTELPPAQPAFAFYPYGESSEFPQLGSGGRNAMAGPTYYSDLYPNGGQIPDYYDGKVIIYDWMRGWMKAVTLFDDGSFNKMEPFASDIELNNLIDMELSDDGRIYLLEYGSGWFSKNENSALSYIEYNGGNRPPLIDNMIVDKTSGKLPLSVTAKIEAKDREDDALTYVWDLGNGETKETKEPEVSYTYENAGDYAVSVTVKDDKGETAKSETIPVIAGNSRPEVAINMNGGNTSFFLQGVPITYSVSATDADGDAIDPSNLFVSVDYLESYDQQNQSLGHQQVSAAITGKALTQGMDCKTCHKEAEASIGPNYLDVAKKYAGEADGKSYLQKKIVSGGGGVWGEVVMPAHPNVTQDETRQIVEYIMALADNSAKEKSLPASGTIQPNPKQGDNVMVLTASYTDNGAEGTIPLTGVKSVALQGSTVTFSDKTKTDGFTAMEFNGQNLLVIPKEKGWFALENIDLTGVESATLTAGWQEAPQTALDFEMYLNSPDGKLLGKGSMAKPKAGAPGGTIAISLENDSAIKADEIYFVYKPKDGVERGAGPVALTNVRFDSKS
;
A
#
# COMPACT_ATOMS: atom_id res chain seq x y z
N MET A 1 -74.12 38.10 -10.30
CA MET A 1 -73.90 36.66 -10.08
C MET A 1 -72.90 35.97 -11.03
N LYS A 2 -72.57 36.49 -12.22
CA LYS A 2 -71.61 35.83 -13.16
C LYS A 2 -70.13 36.21 -13.02
N LYS A 3 -69.76 37.27 -12.27
CA LYS A 3 -68.35 37.70 -12.13
C LYS A 3 -67.63 37.15 -10.89
N SER A 4 -68.35 36.76 -9.83
CA SER A 4 -67.75 36.17 -8.62
C SER A 4 -67.45 34.68 -8.77
N PHE A 5 -68.07 33.98 -9.72
CA PHE A 5 -67.85 32.55 -9.93
C PHE A 5 -66.58 32.26 -10.73
N ILE A 6 -66.16 33.18 -11.62
CA ILE A 6 -64.94 33.04 -12.43
C ILE A 6 -63.69 33.37 -11.61
N PHE A 7 -63.79 34.31 -10.66
CA PHE A 7 -62.68 34.62 -9.75
C PHE A 7 -62.44 33.48 -8.75
N LEU A 8 -63.51 32.87 -8.21
CA LEU A 8 -63.38 31.69 -7.35
C LEU A 8 -62.80 30.47 -8.09
N LEU A 9 -63.12 30.30 -9.39
CA LEU A 9 -62.56 29.22 -10.21
C LEU A 9 -61.07 29.44 -10.55
N PHE A 10 -60.64 30.70 -10.76
CA PHE A 10 -59.22 31.02 -11.01
C PHE A 10 -58.36 30.90 -9.74
N THR A 11 -58.91 31.20 -8.56
CA THR A 11 -58.20 30.97 -7.28
C THR A 11 -58.15 29.48 -6.92
N LEU A 12 -59.16 28.69 -7.29
CA LEU A 12 -59.13 27.23 -7.09
C LEU A 12 -58.17 26.51 -8.03
N VAL A 13 -57.95 27.04 -9.25
CA VAL A 13 -57.01 26.46 -10.23
C VAL A 13 -55.55 26.80 -9.90
N PHE A 14 -55.26 27.95 -9.27
CA PHE A 14 -53.90 28.24 -8.75
C PHE A 14 -53.56 27.50 -7.45
N ILE A 15 -54.56 27.01 -6.71
CA ILE A 15 -54.35 26.16 -5.52
C ILE A 15 -54.15 24.68 -5.89
N LEU A 16 -54.48 24.27 -7.13
CA LEU A 16 -54.38 22.88 -7.60
C LEU A 16 -53.15 22.58 -8.49
N THR A 17 -52.24 23.54 -8.68
CA THR A 17 -50.97 23.34 -9.40
C THR A 17 -49.72 23.55 -8.53
N SER A 18 -49.86 23.48 -7.21
CA SER A 18 -48.72 23.18 -6.32
C SER A 18 -48.77 21.70 -5.97
N CYS A 19 -48.64 20.83 -6.96
CA CYS A 19 -48.24 19.46 -6.69
C CYS A 19 -46.81 19.56 -6.13
N GLY A 20 -46.67 19.46 -4.80
CA GLY A 20 -45.36 19.49 -4.15
C GLY A 20 -44.47 18.38 -4.71
N ASN A 21 -43.16 18.61 -4.74
CA ASN A 21 -42.17 17.63 -5.17
C ASN A 21 -41.98 16.50 -4.13
N LYS A 22 -43.04 16.07 -3.46
CA LYS A 22 -42.98 15.09 -2.37
C LYS A 22 -42.79 13.69 -2.95
N ARG A 23 -41.88 12.92 -2.35
CA ARG A 23 -41.64 11.52 -2.70
C ARG A 23 -42.87 10.68 -2.34
N ASP A 24 -43.19 9.70 -3.19
CA ASP A 24 -44.25 8.73 -2.93
C ASP A 24 -43.85 7.76 -1.80
N GLY A 25 -44.79 7.42 -0.93
CA GLY A 25 -44.58 6.48 0.18
C GLY A 25 -44.04 7.13 1.46
N ASN A 26 -43.65 6.27 2.41
CA ASN A 26 -43.03 6.72 3.65
C ASN A 26 -41.60 7.19 3.37
N PRO A 27 -41.07 8.18 4.12
CA PRO A 27 -39.66 8.53 4.05
C PRO A 27 -38.80 7.30 4.36
N LYS A 28 -37.63 7.21 3.73
CA LYS A 28 -36.69 6.10 3.95
C LYS A 28 -35.37 6.66 4.44
N VAL A 29 -34.77 6.05 5.46
CA VAL A 29 -33.46 6.46 5.99
C VAL A 29 -32.45 5.33 5.91
N LEU A 30 -31.18 5.68 5.70
CA LEU A 30 -30.06 4.74 5.69
C LEU A 30 -29.22 4.94 6.95
N VAL A 31 -29.15 3.94 7.83
CA VAL A 31 -28.24 3.94 8.98
C VAL A 31 -26.91 3.33 8.58
N PHE A 32 -25.88 4.16 8.52
CA PHE A 32 -24.50 3.77 8.23
C PHE A 32 -23.68 3.69 9.53
N SER A 33 -22.96 2.58 9.71
CA SER A 33 -22.23 2.27 10.96
C SER A 33 -20.86 1.63 10.73
N LYS A 34 -20.20 1.98 9.61
CA LYS A 34 -18.82 1.55 9.34
C LYS A 34 -17.85 2.27 10.28
N THR A 35 -16.88 1.55 10.80
CA THR A 35 -15.85 2.06 11.71
C THR A 35 -14.49 1.57 11.22
N MET A 36 -13.56 2.49 10.98
CA MET A 36 -12.16 2.17 10.69
C MET A 36 -11.25 2.42 11.91
N GLY A 37 -11.80 3.01 12.98
CA GLY A 37 -11.15 3.17 14.29
C GLY A 37 -11.85 2.40 15.40
N PHE A 38 -12.11 3.07 16.52
CA PHE A 38 -12.82 2.46 17.65
C PHE A 38 -14.24 2.06 17.25
N LYS A 39 -14.67 0.88 17.72
CA LYS A 39 -16.01 0.35 17.46
C LYS A 39 -16.84 0.35 18.73
N HIS A 40 -17.83 1.23 18.79
CA HIS A 40 -18.72 1.38 19.94
C HIS A 40 -19.64 0.16 20.11
N ALA A 41 -19.79 -0.28 21.36
CA ALA A 41 -20.67 -1.40 21.71
C ALA A 41 -22.15 -1.07 21.49
N SER A 42 -22.50 0.23 21.50
CA SER A 42 -23.88 0.73 21.40
C SER A 42 -24.47 0.69 19.99
N ILE A 43 -23.67 0.47 18.94
CA ILE A 43 -24.13 0.45 17.54
C ILE A 43 -25.34 -0.50 17.34
N PRO A 44 -25.35 -1.76 17.81
CA PRO A 44 -26.52 -2.64 17.66
C PRO A 44 -27.76 -2.12 18.41
N ALA A 45 -27.58 -1.54 19.60
CA ALA A 45 -28.68 -0.94 20.37
C ALA A 45 -29.26 0.29 19.64
N GLY A 46 -28.40 1.13 19.08
CA GLY A 46 -28.80 2.29 18.29
C GLY A 46 -29.55 1.93 17.01
N ILE A 47 -29.08 0.92 16.27
CA ILE A 47 -29.80 0.38 15.11
C ILE A 47 -31.20 -0.08 15.50
N ALA A 48 -31.32 -0.89 16.56
CA ALA A 48 -32.60 -1.42 17.01
C ALA A 48 -33.57 -0.31 17.46
N ALA A 49 -33.05 0.71 18.14
CA ALA A 49 -33.83 1.88 18.55
C ALA A 49 -34.33 2.70 17.35
N ILE A 50 -33.48 2.99 16.37
CA ILE A 50 -33.86 3.76 15.17
C ILE A 50 -34.88 2.98 14.33
N GLN A 51 -34.71 1.67 14.16
CA GLN A 51 -35.69 0.82 13.48
C GLN A 51 -37.06 0.85 14.18
N LYS A 52 -37.07 0.80 15.51
CA LYS A 52 -38.29 0.94 16.30
C LYS A 52 -38.93 2.32 16.11
N LEU A 53 -38.15 3.39 16.16
CA LEU A 53 -38.63 4.75 15.93
C LEU A 53 -39.24 4.90 14.53
N GLY A 54 -38.62 4.32 13.50
CA GLY A 54 -39.17 4.31 12.14
C GLY A 54 -40.52 3.62 12.06
N ALA A 55 -40.63 2.43 12.64
CA ALA A 55 -41.89 1.67 12.70
C ALA A 55 -43.01 2.43 13.46
N GLU A 56 -42.66 3.19 14.49
CA GLU A 56 -43.62 3.94 15.31
C GLU A 56 -44.01 5.31 14.71
N ASN A 57 -43.15 5.93 13.89
CA ASN A 57 -43.32 7.30 13.40
C ASN A 57 -43.43 7.43 11.87
N GLY A 58 -43.50 6.30 11.15
CA GLY A 58 -43.87 6.28 9.74
C GLY A 58 -42.73 6.57 8.77
N PHE A 59 -41.51 6.11 9.08
CA PHE A 59 -40.39 6.08 8.13
C PHE A 59 -39.71 4.69 8.11
N GLU A 60 -39.20 4.31 6.95
CA GLU A 60 -38.50 3.04 6.72
C GLU A 60 -37.01 3.17 7.06
N VAL A 61 -36.40 2.11 7.57
CA VAL A 61 -34.99 2.13 8.04
C VAL A 61 -34.22 0.98 7.41
N ASP A 62 -33.28 1.31 6.53
CA ASP A 62 -32.24 0.39 6.08
C ASP A 62 -30.97 0.58 6.89
N THR A 63 -30.13 -0.45 6.96
CA THR A 63 -28.87 -0.39 7.69
C THR A 63 -27.74 -0.98 6.89
N THR A 64 -26.57 -0.37 6.91
CA THR A 64 -25.38 -0.91 6.24
C THR A 64 -24.08 -0.57 6.96
N LYS A 65 -23.06 -1.38 6.68
CA LYS A 65 -21.65 -1.09 6.94
C LYS A 65 -20.84 -1.08 5.64
N ASN A 66 -21.49 -1.39 4.52
CA ASN A 66 -20.88 -1.41 3.22
C ASN A 66 -20.88 0.02 2.65
N ALA A 67 -19.70 0.60 2.48
CA ALA A 67 -19.51 1.92 1.89
C ALA A 67 -19.78 1.93 0.38
N GLU A 68 -19.77 0.76 -0.28
CA GLU A 68 -20.10 0.64 -1.71
C GLU A 68 -21.55 1.07 -2.03
N LEU A 69 -22.42 1.17 -1.01
CA LEU A 69 -23.78 1.70 -1.14
C LEU A 69 -23.84 3.23 -1.17
N PHE A 70 -22.70 3.93 -1.02
CA PHE A 70 -22.59 5.38 -1.19
C PHE A 70 -22.36 5.70 -2.66
N ASP A 71 -23.37 5.38 -3.48
CA ASP A 71 -23.47 5.74 -4.89
C ASP A 71 -24.78 6.50 -5.13
N GLU A 72 -24.84 7.27 -6.22
CA GLU A 72 -26.00 8.12 -6.53
C GLU A 72 -27.29 7.30 -6.73
N ASP A 73 -27.19 6.13 -7.37
CA ASP A 73 -28.34 5.28 -7.69
C ASP A 73 -28.98 4.68 -6.44
N ASN A 74 -28.17 4.32 -5.46
CA ASN A 74 -28.65 3.85 -4.18
C ASN A 74 -29.12 5.01 -3.29
N LEU A 75 -28.36 6.10 -3.19
CA LEU A 75 -28.66 7.20 -2.25
C LEU A 75 -29.96 7.96 -2.59
N LYS A 76 -30.36 8.02 -3.87
CA LYS A 76 -31.56 8.76 -4.31
C LYS A 76 -32.88 8.29 -3.69
N GLN A 77 -32.93 7.09 -3.14
CA GLN A 77 -34.12 6.54 -2.49
C GLN A 77 -34.30 7.03 -1.04
N TYR A 78 -33.24 7.56 -0.42
CA TYR A 78 -33.25 7.93 1.00
C TYR A 78 -33.56 9.42 1.18
N SER A 79 -34.37 9.74 2.19
CA SER A 79 -34.68 11.10 2.62
C SER A 79 -33.60 11.63 3.56
N ALA A 80 -32.98 10.75 4.35
CA ALA A 80 -31.84 11.08 5.19
C ALA A 80 -30.86 9.90 5.32
N VAL A 81 -29.58 10.20 5.50
CA VAL A 81 -28.52 9.26 5.87
C VAL A 81 -28.08 9.54 7.31
N ILE A 82 -28.00 8.49 8.13
CA ILE A 82 -27.66 8.56 9.54
C ILE A 82 -26.29 7.94 9.74
N PHE A 83 -25.32 8.71 10.22
CA PHE A 83 -24.02 8.19 10.64
C PHE A 83 -24.11 7.86 12.13
N LEU A 84 -24.19 6.57 12.45
CA LEU A 84 -24.32 6.07 13.81
C LEU A 84 -22.97 5.56 14.32
N SER A 85 -22.30 6.40 15.10
CA SER A 85 -21.00 6.10 15.71
C SER A 85 -19.97 5.58 14.72
N THR A 86 -19.90 6.20 13.53
CA THR A 86 -18.81 5.97 12.56
C THR A 86 -17.49 6.49 13.14
N THR A 87 -16.36 5.93 12.73
CA THR A 87 -15.03 6.39 13.19
C THR A 87 -13.97 6.28 12.10
N MET A 88 -13.04 7.23 12.07
CA MET A 88 -11.95 7.41 11.09
C MET A 88 -12.47 7.65 9.65
N ASN A 89 -11.61 7.50 8.64
CA ASN A 89 -11.99 7.67 7.23
C ASN A 89 -12.69 6.38 6.73
N VAL A 90 -13.95 6.50 6.28
CA VAL A 90 -14.86 5.37 6.00
C VAL A 90 -15.34 5.33 4.55
N LEU A 91 -15.22 6.43 3.80
CA LEU A 91 -15.58 6.59 2.39
C LEU A 91 -14.35 6.88 1.53
N ASP A 92 -14.31 6.33 0.32
CA ASP A 92 -13.31 6.73 -0.69
C ASP A 92 -13.74 8.02 -1.44
N ALA A 93 -12.85 8.59 -2.26
CA ALA A 93 -13.11 9.84 -2.98
C ALA A 93 -14.35 9.81 -3.89
N LYS A 94 -14.72 8.64 -4.45
CA LYS A 94 -15.96 8.52 -5.26
C LYS A 94 -17.19 8.50 -4.38
N GLN A 95 -17.14 7.77 -3.27
CA GLN A 95 -18.22 7.70 -2.29
C GLN A 95 -18.44 9.05 -1.60
N GLU A 96 -17.37 9.77 -1.27
CA GLU A 96 -17.43 11.16 -0.82
C GLU A 96 -18.15 12.05 -1.83
N ALA A 97 -17.76 11.97 -3.12
CA ALA A 97 -18.36 12.77 -4.17
C ALA A 97 -19.85 12.44 -4.36
N ALA A 98 -20.22 11.16 -4.31
CA ALA A 98 -21.62 10.73 -4.34
C ALA A 98 -22.42 11.26 -3.15
N PHE A 99 -21.81 11.31 -1.96
CA PHE A 99 -22.46 11.84 -0.76
C PHE A 99 -22.60 13.37 -0.76
N GLU A 100 -21.59 14.09 -1.24
CA GLU A 100 -21.66 15.53 -1.55
C GLU A 100 -22.84 15.83 -2.48
N ARG A 101 -22.94 15.10 -3.60
CA ARG A 101 -24.03 15.25 -4.57
C ARG A 101 -25.40 14.94 -3.97
N TYR A 102 -25.48 13.91 -3.10
CA TYR A 102 -26.70 13.58 -2.36
C TYR A 102 -27.16 14.75 -1.48
N ILE A 103 -26.26 15.38 -0.71
CA ILE A 103 -26.60 16.54 0.11
C ILE A 103 -27.00 17.75 -0.76
N GLN A 104 -26.24 18.03 -1.84
CA GLN A 104 -26.55 19.10 -2.82
C GLN A 104 -27.91 18.95 -3.49
N SER A 105 -28.35 17.71 -3.68
CA SER A 105 -29.67 17.40 -4.25
C SER A 105 -30.83 17.61 -3.27
N GLY A 106 -30.56 17.92 -2.00
CA GLY A 106 -31.55 18.14 -0.93
C GLY A 106 -31.65 17.02 0.11
N GLY A 107 -30.71 16.06 0.09
CA GLY A 107 -30.65 14.95 1.04
C GLY A 107 -30.41 15.39 2.48
N GLY A 108 -30.93 14.64 3.44
CA GLY A 108 -30.75 14.88 4.88
C GLY A 108 -29.57 14.12 5.46
N TYR A 109 -28.95 14.68 6.50
CA TYR A 109 -27.89 14.04 7.29
C TYR A 109 -28.20 14.11 8.79
N ALA A 110 -27.97 13.00 9.49
CA ALA A 110 -27.95 12.99 10.95
C ALA A 110 -26.70 12.26 11.47
N GLY A 111 -25.86 12.97 12.23
CA GLY A 111 -24.72 12.38 12.93
C GLY A 111 -25.07 12.08 14.39
N ILE A 112 -24.74 10.87 14.86
CA ILE A 112 -24.96 10.44 16.25
C ILE A 112 -23.63 10.02 16.86
N HIS A 113 -23.33 10.58 18.04
CA HIS A 113 -22.15 10.32 18.86
C HIS A 113 -20.83 10.49 18.09
N ALA A 114 -20.20 9.39 17.66
CA ALA A 114 -18.87 9.40 17.06
C ALA A 114 -18.82 9.89 15.60
N ALA A 115 -19.93 10.34 15.02
CA ALA A 115 -19.94 10.90 13.68
C ALA A 115 -18.97 12.10 13.48
N THR A 116 -18.56 12.80 14.54
CA THR A 116 -17.50 13.83 14.50
C THR A 116 -16.07 13.28 14.56
N ASP A 117 -15.90 12.00 14.89
CA ASP A 117 -14.64 11.24 14.83
C ASP A 117 -14.50 10.56 13.44
N THR A 118 -15.04 11.16 12.38
CA THR A 118 -15.14 10.55 11.03
C THR A 118 -14.67 11.55 9.97
N GLU A 119 -13.99 11.07 8.91
CA GLU A 119 -13.53 11.85 7.75
C GLU A 119 -12.74 13.13 8.08
N TYR A 120 -11.68 13.01 8.89
CA TYR A 120 -10.84 14.14 9.33
C TYR A 120 -10.17 14.91 8.19
N ASP A 121 -9.86 14.21 7.10
CA ASP A 121 -9.20 14.69 5.89
C ASP A 121 -10.16 15.26 4.84
N TRP A 122 -11.46 15.26 5.13
CA TRP A 122 -12.51 15.84 4.30
C TRP A 122 -13.12 17.08 4.98
N GLY A 123 -12.59 18.25 4.62
CA GLY A 123 -13.01 19.54 5.17
C GLY A 123 -14.49 19.84 4.91
N TRP A 124 -15.04 19.41 3.78
CA TRP A 124 -16.46 19.56 3.48
C TRP A 124 -17.34 18.76 4.46
N TYR A 125 -16.97 17.52 4.80
CA TYR A 125 -17.70 16.76 5.83
C TYR A 125 -17.56 17.41 7.21
N THR A 126 -16.39 17.95 7.55
CA THR A 126 -16.20 18.69 8.80
C THR A 126 -17.18 19.86 8.91
N LYS A 127 -17.42 20.59 7.80
CA LYS A 127 -18.44 21.64 7.74
C LYS A 127 -19.87 21.08 7.81
N LEU A 128 -20.17 19.94 7.17
CA LEU A 128 -21.47 19.25 7.25
C LEU A 128 -21.83 18.81 8.67
N VAL A 129 -20.95 18.03 9.32
CA VAL A 129 -21.18 17.50 10.68
C VAL A 129 -21.07 18.62 11.73
N GLY A 130 -20.25 19.64 11.48
CA GLY A 130 -20.18 20.87 12.26
C GLY A 130 -19.05 20.95 13.30
N ALA A 131 -18.32 19.88 13.55
CA ALA A 131 -17.11 19.87 14.38
C ALA A 131 -16.27 18.59 14.18
N GLN A 132 -15.02 18.58 14.64
CA GLN A 132 -14.19 17.37 14.71
C GLN A 132 -13.97 16.94 16.15
N PHE A 133 -13.93 15.64 16.41
CA PHE A 133 -13.50 15.08 17.69
C PHE A 133 -12.03 15.48 17.98
N GLN A 134 -11.77 15.82 19.24
CA GLN A 134 -10.43 16.14 19.75
C GLN A 134 -10.00 15.18 20.85
N SER A 135 -10.85 15.00 21.86
CA SER A 135 -10.60 14.11 23.02
C SER A 135 -11.90 13.88 23.78
N HIS A 136 -11.87 13.10 24.86
CA HIS A 136 -12.98 12.95 25.80
C HIS A 136 -12.44 12.67 27.22
N PRO A 137 -13.21 12.94 28.29
CA PRO A 137 -12.85 12.56 29.64
C PRO A 137 -12.91 11.04 29.82
N ARG A 138 -12.35 10.53 30.92
CA ARG A 138 -12.31 9.09 31.17
C ARG A 138 -13.71 8.55 31.51
N GLY A 139 -14.18 7.57 30.73
CA GLY A 139 -15.44 6.88 30.98
C GLY A 139 -16.65 7.72 30.60
N THR A 140 -17.78 7.49 31.28
CA THR A 140 -19.06 8.14 30.99
C THR A 140 -19.51 9.01 32.18
N PRO A 141 -18.90 10.18 32.40
CA PRO A 141 -19.26 11.04 33.53
C PRO A 141 -20.73 11.50 33.45
N GLU A 142 -21.32 11.75 34.62
CA GLU A 142 -22.59 12.48 34.71
C GLU A 142 -22.34 13.98 34.50
N ALA A 143 -23.16 14.63 33.68
CA ALA A 143 -23.04 16.05 33.39
C ALA A 143 -24.39 16.74 33.17
N ASP A 144 -24.35 18.07 33.25
CA ASP A 144 -25.50 18.94 33.05
C ASP A 144 -25.54 19.44 31.60
N PHE A 145 -26.52 18.96 30.83
CA PHE A 145 -26.74 19.39 29.45
C PHE A 145 -27.75 20.53 29.41
N ILE A 146 -27.30 21.70 28.98
CA ILE A 146 -28.09 22.93 28.97
C ILE A 146 -28.83 23.07 27.64
N ILE A 147 -30.17 23.04 27.69
CA ILE A 147 -31.04 23.22 26.51
C ILE A 147 -31.09 24.70 26.15
N LYS A 148 -30.49 25.08 25.02
CA LYS A 148 -30.40 26.47 24.55
C LYS A 148 -31.61 26.90 23.74
N ASP A 149 -32.19 25.99 22.98
CA ASP A 149 -33.42 26.23 22.22
C ASP A 149 -34.45 25.13 22.55
N LYS A 150 -35.62 25.55 23.04
CA LYS A 150 -36.76 24.66 23.34
C LYS A 150 -37.87 24.73 22.27
N ASN A 151 -37.62 25.39 21.14
CA ASN A 151 -38.57 25.46 20.03
C ASN A 151 -38.17 24.55 18.86
N PHE A 152 -36.98 23.96 18.92
CA PHE A 152 -36.52 23.03 17.90
C PHE A 152 -37.10 21.63 18.15
N ILE A 153 -37.48 20.92 17.09
CA ILE A 153 -38.19 19.63 17.16
C ILE A 153 -37.43 18.56 17.98
N ALA A 154 -36.09 18.58 17.96
CA ALA A 154 -35.27 17.65 18.74
C ALA A 154 -35.16 18.02 20.23
N THR A 155 -35.68 19.17 20.66
CA THR A 155 -35.54 19.65 22.05
C THR A 155 -36.83 20.21 22.65
N GLU A 156 -37.90 20.39 21.88
CA GLU A 156 -39.16 21.00 22.34
C GLU A 156 -39.89 20.19 23.42
N PHE A 157 -39.63 18.90 23.51
CA PHE A 157 -40.21 18.02 24.53
C PHE A 157 -39.50 18.12 25.90
N PHE A 158 -38.37 18.83 26.00
CA PHE A 158 -37.70 19.06 27.28
C PHE A 158 -38.47 20.11 28.10
N THR A 159 -39.03 19.68 29.22
CA THR A 159 -39.68 20.58 30.18
C THR A 159 -38.67 21.41 30.94
N ASP A 160 -37.58 20.78 31.41
CA ASP A 160 -36.51 21.44 32.15
C ASP A 160 -35.46 22.04 31.21
N SER A 161 -34.74 23.07 31.67
CA SER A 161 -33.66 23.69 30.88
C SER A 161 -32.32 22.99 31.05
N VAL A 162 -32.25 22.03 31.98
CA VAL A 162 -31.08 21.20 32.24
C VAL A 162 -31.53 19.76 32.13
N TRP A 163 -30.79 18.98 31.36
CA TRP A 163 -30.95 17.53 31.24
C TRP A 163 -29.74 16.86 31.89
N HIS A 164 -29.97 16.20 33.02
CA HIS A 164 -28.93 15.49 33.76
C HIS A 164 -28.79 14.07 33.22
N ARG A 165 -27.60 13.70 32.73
CA ARG A 165 -27.35 12.33 32.24
C ARG A 165 -25.86 11.99 32.25
N SER A 166 -25.57 10.69 32.17
CA SER A 166 -24.23 10.17 31.88
C SER A 166 -24.08 9.86 30.40
N ASP A 167 -22.93 10.21 29.82
CA ASP A 167 -22.52 9.84 28.46
C ASP A 167 -20.99 10.01 28.31
N GLU A 168 -20.41 9.61 27.19
CA GLU A 168 -19.04 9.98 26.83
C GLU A 168 -19.04 11.36 26.17
N ILE A 169 -18.43 12.34 26.83
CA ILE A 169 -18.54 13.76 26.45
C ILE A 169 -17.38 14.16 25.55
N TYR A 170 -17.63 14.29 24.25
CA TYR A 170 -16.59 14.68 23.28
C TYR A 170 -16.21 16.14 23.43
N ASN A 171 -14.90 16.38 23.53
CA ASN A 171 -14.28 17.68 23.31
C ASN A 171 -14.05 17.85 21.80
N TYR A 172 -14.33 19.05 21.29
CA TYR A 172 -14.31 19.34 19.86
C TYR A 172 -13.22 20.32 19.45
N LYS A 173 -12.68 20.13 18.24
CA LYS A 173 -11.86 21.10 17.49
C LYS A 173 -12.56 21.46 16.18
N LYS A 174 -12.12 22.53 15.51
CA LYS A 174 -12.70 23.02 14.24
C LYS A 174 -14.23 23.16 14.28
N ILE A 175 -14.77 23.69 15.38
CA ILE A 175 -16.21 23.93 15.53
C ILE A 175 -16.66 24.95 14.48
N ASN A 176 -17.65 24.57 13.67
CA ASN A 176 -18.23 25.45 12.67
C ASN A 176 -19.06 26.55 13.38
N PRO A 177 -18.73 27.84 13.21
CA PRO A 177 -19.45 28.92 13.88
C PRO A 177 -20.88 29.13 13.37
N ASP A 178 -21.22 28.58 12.19
CA ASP A 178 -22.51 28.81 11.52
C ASP A 178 -23.60 27.80 11.94
N VAL A 179 -23.29 26.86 12.84
CA VAL A 179 -24.26 25.86 13.33
C VAL A 179 -25.23 26.46 14.35
N ASN A 180 -26.49 26.01 14.35
CA ASN A 180 -27.48 26.40 15.34
C ASN A 180 -27.41 25.45 16.54
N VAL A 181 -26.70 25.85 17.59
CA VAL A 181 -26.53 25.05 18.81
C VAL A 181 -27.81 25.02 19.65
N VAL A 182 -28.35 23.82 19.84
CA VAL A 182 -29.58 23.60 20.62
C VAL A 182 -29.29 23.04 22.02
N MET A 183 -28.11 22.46 22.24
CA MET A 183 -27.67 21.92 23.52
C MET A 183 -26.18 22.16 23.73
N THR A 184 -25.79 22.58 24.95
CA THR A 184 -24.39 22.64 25.39
C THR A 184 -24.16 21.78 26.62
N VAL A 185 -22.92 21.46 26.97
CA VAL A 185 -22.57 20.84 28.26
C VAL A 185 -22.01 21.91 29.21
N ASP A 186 -22.33 21.82 30.50
CA ASP A 186 -21.68 22.62 31.54
C ASP A 186 -20.42 21.92 32.04
N GLU A 187 -19.23 22.40 31.65
CA GLU A 187 -17.95 21.83 32.08
C GLU A 187 -17.69 21.95 33.59
N SER A 188 -18.48 22.72 34.34
CA SER A 188 -18.37 22.77 35.82
C SER A 188 -19.02 21.57 36.51
N SER A 189 -19.83 20.78 35.80
CA SER A 189 -20.52 19.61 36.36
C SER A 189 -19.69 18.31 36.27
N TYR A 190 -18.56 18.31 35.54
CA TYR A 190 -17.71 17.12 35.35
C TYR A 190 -16.23 17.48 35.12
N ASP A 191 -15.33 16.50 35.25
CA ASP A 191 -13.89 16.70 35.02
C ASP A 191 -13.48 16.30 33.58
N GLY A 192 -12.64 17.11 32.94
CA GLY A 192 -11.96 16.78 31.67
C GLY A 192 -12.52 17.44 30.40
N GLY A 193 -13.43 18.42 30.53
CA GLY A 193 -13.81 19.32 29.43
C GLY A 193 -12.67 20.24 29.00
N THR A 194 -12.63 20.59 27.71
CA THR A 194 -11.60 21.48 27.14
C THR A 194 -12.15 22.56 26.19
N ASN A 195 -13.46 22.67 26.02
CA ASN A 195 -14.13 23.69 25.20
C ASN A 195 -14.53 24.94 26.00
N GLY A 196 -14.49 24.88 27.34
CA GLY A 196 -14.72 26.02 28.24
C GLY A 196 -16.19 26.40 28.37
N ASP A 197 -16.46 27.71 28.54
CA ASP A 197 -17.82 28.24 28.78
C ASP A 197 -18.81 27.98 27.61
N TYR A 198 -18.31 27.57 26.44
CA TYR A 198 -19.10 27.26 25.26
C TYR A 198 -18.72 25.88 24.70
N HIS A 199 -19.32 24.83 25.27
CA HIS A 199 -19.19 23.45 24.81
C HIS A 199 -20.44 22.99 24.07
N PRO A 200 -20.53 23.14 22.72
CA PRO A 200 -21.68 22.68 21.96
C PRO A 200 -21.77 21.15 22.00
N PHE A 201 -22.99 20.62 22.11
CA PHE A 201 -23.21 19.17 22.23
C PHE A 201 -24.25 18.63 21.24
N ALA A 202 -25.24 19.43 20.86
CA ALA A 202 -26.14 19.12 19.76
C ALA A 202 -26.50 20.39 18.98
N TRP A 203 -26.60 20.27 17.66
CA TRP A 203 -26.84 21.39 16.75
C TRP A 203 -27.48 20.96 15.44
N TYR A 204 -27.96 21.93 14.67
CA TYR A 204 -28.49 21.73 13.34
C TYR A 204 -28.16 22.91 12.42
N HIS A 205 -28.21 22.69 11.11
CA HIS A 205 -28.14 23.74 10.09
C HIS A 205 -28.61 23.22 8.73
N GLU A 206 -28.65 24.12 7.76
CA GLU A 206 -28.65 23.78 6.34
C GLU A 206 -27.21 23.90 5.83
N TYR A 207 -26.76 22.94 5.04
CA TYR A 207 -25.41 22.93 4.49
C TYR A 207 -25.42 22.35 3.08
N ASP A 208 -24.85 23.11 2.15
CA ASP A 208 -24.66 22.74 0.74
C ASP A 208 -25.91 22.10 0.11
N GLY A 209 -27.09 22.71 0.31
CA GLY A 209 -28.38 22.26 -0.25
C GLY A 209 -29.18 21.29 0.61
N GLY A 210 -28.56 20.62 1.59
CA GLY A 210 -29.21 19.65 2.48
C GLY A 210 -29.42 20.15 3.91
N ARG A 211 -30.03 19.29 4.74
CA ARG A 211 -30.27 19.53 6.18
C ARG A 211 -29.38 18.62 7.01
N ALA A 212 -28.68 19.17 7.99
CA ALA A 212 -27.81 18.41 8.88
C ALA A 212 -28.17 18.62 10.35
N PHE A 213 -28.25 17.51 11.09
CA PHE A 213 -28.40 17.47 12.54
C PHE A 213 -27.26 16.64 13.14
N TYR A 214 -26.77 17.05 14.32
CA TYR A 214 -25.79 16.29 15.07
C TYR A 214 -26.10 16.29 16.57
N THR A 215 -25.82 15.17 17.22
CA THR A 215 -25.77 15.06 18.69
C THR A 215 -24.57 14.24 19.14
N GLY A 216 -23.83 14.73 20.14
CA GLY A 216 -22.68 14.04 20.72
C GLY A 216 -23.05 12.87 21.64
N ALA A 217 -24.32 12.73 21.99
CA ALA A 217 -24.80 11.63 22.84
C ALA A 217 -25.00 10.32 22.06
N GLY A 218 -24.99 9.20 22.80
CA GLY A 218 -25.26 7.87 22.25
C GLY A 218 -24.10 6.88 22.41
N HIS A 219 -23.16 7.12 23.33
CA HIS A 219 -22.04 6.21 23.56
C HIS A 219 -22.49 4.86 24.10
N THR A 220 -23.51 4.85 24.97
CA THR A 220 -23.91 3.67 25.75
C THR A 220 -25.15 2.98 25.20
N ASP A 221 -25.30 1.68 25.47
CA ASP A 221 -26.51 0.91 25.17
C ASP A 221 -27.73 1.51 25.88
N GLU A 222 -27.56 1.97 27.11
CA GLU A 222 -28.62 2.56 27.94
C GLU A 222 -29.20 3.83 27.31
N SER A 223 -28.39 4.61 26.58
CA SER A 223 -28.85 5.80 25.86
C SER A 223 -30.02 5.45 24.94
N PHE A 224 -29.92 4.34 24.21
CA PHE A 224 -30.93 3.89 23.26
C PHE A 224 -32.17 3.23 23.91
N SER A 225 -32.26 3.26 25.23
CA SER A 225 -33.48 2.95 25.99
C SER A 225 -34.03 4.15 26.76
N ASP A 226 -33.33 5.29 26.78
CA ASP A 226 -33.76 6.50 27.47
C ASP A 226 -34.84 7.26 26.67
N GLY A 227 -35.96 7.54 27.33
CA GLY A 227 -37.11 8.14 26.67
C GLY A 227 -36.90 9.58 26.17
N GLN A 228 -36.02 10.35 26.81
CA GLN A 228 -35.71 11.73 26.37
C GLN A 228 -34.73 11.70 25.20
N PHE A 229 -33.70 10.84 25.25
CA PHE A 229 -32.76 10.67 24.14
C PHE A 229 -33.43 10.10 22.89
N LEU A 230 -34.33 9.13 23.03
CA LEU A 230 -35.09 8.59 21.89
C LEU A 230 -35.93 9.66 21.19
N LYS A 231 -36.55 10.58 21.93
CA LYS A 231 -37.24 11.74 21.35
C LYS A 231 -36.28 12.75 20.72
N HIS A 232 -35.10 12.94 21.31
CA HIS A 232 -34.07 13.83 20.79
C HIS A 232 -33.60 13.38 19.41
N ILE A 233 -33.20 12.11 19.28
CA ILE A 233 -32.76 11.56 17.99
C ILE A 233 -33.92 11.48 16.99
N LEU A 234 -35.15 11.20 17.43
CA LEU A 234 -36.33 11.21 16.55
C LEU A 234 -36.51 12.59 15.92
N GLY A 235 -36.56 13.67 16.72
CA GLY A 235 -36.72 15.02 16.20
C GLY A 235 -35.56 15.43 15.28
N GLY A 236 -34.34 15.00 15.59
CA GLY A 236 -33.18 15.21 14.71
C GLY A 236 -33.30 14.49 13.35
N ILE A 237 -33.76 13.25 13.36
CA ILE A 237 -34.02 12.46 12.14
C ILE A 237 -35.18 13.07 11.34
N GLU A 238 -36.26 13.50 12.00
CA GLU A 238 -37.39 14.18 11.35
C GLU A 238 -36.97 15.50 10.71
N TYR A 239 -36.12 16.28 11.38
CA TYR A 239 -35.51 17.49 10.80
C TYR A 239 -34.68 17.14 9.54
N ALA A 240 -33.84 16.11 9.59
CA ALA A 240 -33.04 15.69 8.44
C ALA A 240 -33.94 15.25 7.26
N ILE A 241 -34.98 14.44 7.53
CA ILE A 241 -35.97 14.01 6.53
C ILE A 241 -36.68 15.22 5.90
N GLY A 242 -37.03 16.23 6.69
CA GLY A 242 -37.79 17.41 6.25
C GLY A 242 -39.14 17.03 5.66
N GLU A 243 -39.51 17.63 4.53
CA GLU A 243 -40.82 17.42 3.88
C GLU A 243 -40.89 16.13 3.03
N ASN A 244 -39.84 15.30 3.04
CA ASN A 244 -39.69 14.10 2.19
C ASN A 244 -39.82 14.42 0.69
N GLU A 245 -39.09 15.42 0.23
CA GLU A 245 -39.07 15.81 -1.19
C GLU A 245 -38.22 14.85 -2.03
N ASN A 246 -38.51 14.74 -3.33
CA ASN A 246 -37.64 14.06 -4.28
C ASN A 246 -36.35 14.88 -4.43
N LEU A 247 -35.23 14.17 -4.40
CA LEU A 247 -33.92 14.75 -4.61
C LEU A 247 -33.79 15.32 -6.02
N ASP A 248 -33.21 16.52 -6.11
CA ASP A 248 -32.97 17.22 -7.37
C ASP A 248 -31.47 17.23 -7.70
N TYR A 249 -30.99 16.13 -8.28
CA TYR A 249 -29.59 15.98 -8.69
C TYR A 249 -29.16 16.97 -9.79
N SER A 250 -30.08 17.73 -10.40
CA SER A 250 -29.69 18.83 -11.30
C SER A 250 -29.03 19.99 -10.58
N LYS A 251 -29.16 20.06 -9.24
CA LYS A 251 -28.47 21.03 -8.37
C LYS A 251 -27.08 20.57 -7.92
N ALA A 252 -26.76 19.29 -8.09
CA ALA A 252 -25.48 18.75 -7.68
C ALA A 252 -24.35 19.28 -8.57
N VAL A 253 -23.35 19.91 -7.95
CA VAL A 253 -22.21 20.54 -8.64
C VAL A 253 -20.92 19.73 -8.47
N THR A 254 -20.83 18.90 -7.42
CA THR A 254 -19.69 18.01 -7.22
C THR A 254 -19.61 16.99 -8.37
N GLN A 255 -18.42 16.89 -8.96
CA GLN A 255 -18.11 15.92 -10.00
C GLN A 255 -17.59 14.62 -9.38
N ILE A 256 -17.75 13.49 -10.08
CA ILE A 256 -17.23 12.19 -9.63
C ILE A 256 -15.78 12.03 -10.11
N PRO A 257 -14.84 11.60 -9.25
CA PRO A 257 -13.47 11.35 -9.67
C PRO A 257 -13.39 10.28 -10.77
N PRO A 258 -12.55 10.48 -11.80
CA PRO A 258 -12.31 9.46 -12.81
C PRO A 258 -11.60 8.25 -12.22
N ASP A 259 -11.82 7.07 -12.81
CA ASP A 259 -11.12 5.85 -12.41
C ASP A 259 -9.60 5.98 -12.64
N ALA A 260 -8.80 5.45 -11.72
CA ALA A 260 -7.35 5.49 -11.80
C ALA A 260 -6.79 4.80 -13.05
N ASP A 261 -7.44 3.72 -13.50
CA ASP A 261 -7.04 2.96 -14.68
C ASP A 261 -7.37 3.64 -16.01
N ARG A 262 -8.01 4.82 -15.99
CA ARG A 262 -8.12 5.70 -17.16
C ARG A 262 -6.83 6.46 -17.44
N PHE A 263 -5.88 6.49 -16.50
CA PHE A 263 -4.59 7.14 -16.68
C PHE A 263 -3.53 6.11 -17.04
N SER A 264 -2.85 6.29 -18.17
CA SER A 264 -1.72 5.48 -18.58
C SER A 264 -0.45 6.33 -18.69
N LYS A 265 0.71 5.75 -18.34
CA LYS A 265 2.00 6.41 -18.54
C LYS A 265 2.55 6.10 -19.92
N LYS A 266 2.58 7.09 -20.81
CA LYS A 266 3.24 6.98 -22.12
C LYS A 266 4.72 7.30 -21.98
N LYS A 267 5.56 6.27 -22.02
CA LYS A 267 7.04 6.41 -21.99
C LYS A 267 7.55 6.92 -23.34
N LEU A 268 8.35 7.98 -23.32
CA LEU A 268 8.99 8.56 -24.51
C LEU A 268 10.44 8.11 -24.62
N ILE A 269 11.23 8.33 -23.57
CA ILE A 269 12.63 7.91 -23.46
C ILE A 269 12.84 7.27 -22.08
N VAL A 270 13.60 6.19 -22.02
CA VAL A 270 13.91 5.45 -20.79
C VAL A 270 15.39 5.13 -20.75
N GLY A 271 16.01 5.27 -19.58
CA GLY A 271 17.36 4.81 -19.30
C GLY A 271 18.47 5.76 -19.75
N GLU A 272 18.14 6.93 -20.31
CA GLU A 272 19.15 7.79 -20.97
C GLU A 272 19.67 8.95 -20.12
N PHE A 273 18.99 9.31 -19.01
CA PHE A 273 19.37 10.47 -18.21
C PHE A 273 20.37 10.10 -17.09
N PHE A 274 21.32 11.01 -16.85
CA PHE A 274 22.29 10.93 -15.77
C PHE A 274 21.76 11.51 -14.48
N GLU A 275 21.47 12.81 -14.47
CA GLU A 275 21.06 13.51 -13.27
C GLU A 275 20.05 14.59 -13.67
N PRO A 276 18.89 14.19 -14.21
CA PRO A 276 17.90 15.15 -14.71
C PRO A 276 17.39 16.00 -13.54
N THR A 277 17.27 17.30 -13.76
CA THR A 277 16.78 18.25 -12.76
C THR A 277 15.40 18.76 -13.16
N GLU A 278 15.31 19.62 -14.16
CA GLU A 278 14.05 20.28 -14.58
C GLU A 278 13.87 20.18 -16.10
N MET A 279 12.63 20.23 -16.58
CA MET A 279 12.29 20.24 -18.01
C MET A 279 11.52 21.50 -18.44
N ALA A 280 11.51 21.74 -19.75
CA ALA A 280 10.61 22.70 -20.39
C ALA A 280 10.00 22.04 -21.64
N VAL A 281 8.66 21.95 -21.67
CA VAL A 281 7.92 21.49 -22.86
C VAL A 281 7.67 22.65 -23.81
N LEU A 282 8.20 22.54 -25.03
CA LEU A 282 8.11 23.57 -26.07
C LEU A 282 6.77 23.49 -26.83
N PRO A 283 6.35 24.55 -27.56
CA PRO A 283 5.06 24.58 -28.25
C PRO A 283 4.85 23.50 -29.31
N ASN A 284 5.93 22.87 -29.80
CA ASN A 284 5.89 21.75 -30.73
C ASN A 284 6.02 20.38 -30.04
N ASN A 285 5.86 20.33 -28.71
CA ASN A 285 6.01 19.16 -27.84
C ASN A 285 7.42 18.58 -27.73
N ASP A 286 8.41 19.22 -28.34
CA ASP A 286 9.81 18.95 -28.01
C ASP A 286 10.06 19.28 -26.53
N VAL A 287 10.95 18.54 -25.89
CA VAL A 287 11.23 18.70 -24.46
C VAL A 287 12.71 18.98 -24.26
N LEU A 288 13.02 20.11 -23.63
CA LEU A 288 14.35 20.37 -23.11
C LEU A 288 14.45 19.79 -21.70
N VAL A 289 15.55 19.10 -21.41
CA VAL A 289 15.84 18.54 -20.09
C VAL A 289 17.19 19.04 -19.61
N ALA A 290 17.21 19.71 -18.47
CA ALA A 290 18.43 20.06 -17.76
C ALA A 290 18.96 18.85 -16.99
N GLN A 291 20.28 18.67 -17.01
CA GLN A 291 20.97 17.73 -16.13
C GLN A 291 21.92 18.49 -15.22
N ARG A 292 21.98 18.09 -13.94
CA ARG A 292 22.76 18.76 -12.88
C ARG A 292 24.22 19.03 -13.28
N ARG A 293 24.82 18.13 -14.06
CA ARG A 293 26.20 18.23 -14.53
C ARG A 293 26.44 19.27 -15.64
N GLY A 294 25.40 20.00 -16.06
CA GLY A 294 25.47 21.11 -16.99
C GLY A 294 25.00 20.79 -18.40
N GLU A 295 24.66 19.52 -18.69
CA GLU A 295 24.14 19.10 -19.99
C GLU A 295 22.69 19.56 -20.19
N ILE A 296 22.38 19.94 -21.43
CA ILE A 296 21.02 20.26 -21.87
C ILE A 296 20.67 19.28 -22.98
N MET A 297 19.66 18.47 -22.73
CA MET A 297 19.15 17.46 -23.65
C MET A 297 17.90 17.98 -24.36
N LEU A 298 17.73 17.60 -25.63
CA LEU A 298 16.51 17.84 -26.42
C LEU A 298 15.94 16.49 -26.81
N TYR A 299 14.69 16.24 -26.41
CA TYR A 299 13.85 15.23 -27.00
C TYR A 299 13.02 15.87 -28.12
N GLU A 300 13.08 15.30 -29.32
CA GLU A 300 12.32 15.77 -30.48
C GLU A 300 11.07 14.89 -30.67
N ASP A 301 9.87 15.47 -30.54
CA ASP A 301 8.61 14.71 -30.62
C ASP A 301 8.40 14.11 -32.03
N ALA A 302 8.81 14.83 -33.07
CA ALA A 302 8.63 14.38 -34.45
C ALA A 302 9.47 13.15 -34.82
N THR A 303 10.68 13.02 -34.26
CA THR A 303 11.61 11.91 -34.56
C THR A 303 11.68 10.88 -33.44
N GLN A 304 11.18 11.23 -32.25
CA GLN A 304 11.28 10.43 -31.02
C GLN A 304 12.75 10.19 -30.60
N GLU A 305 13.66 11.11 -30.95
CA GLU A 305 15.09 11.00 -30.65
C GLU A 305 15.50 11.93 -29.50
N LEU A 306 16.46 11.48 -28.68
CA LEU A 306 17.10 12.29 -27.64
C LEU A 306 18.52 12.67 -28.06
N LYS A 307 18.88 13.96 -27.99
CA LYS A 307 20.24 14.43 -28.26
C LYS A 307 20.67 15.52 -27.28
N GLN A 308 21.97 15.59 -27.01
CA GLN A 308 22.54 16.71 -26.25
C GLN A 308 22.72 17.92 -27.17
N VAL A 309 22.12 19.07 -26.83
CA VAL A 309 22.21 20.31 -27.62
C VAL A 309 23.19 21.32 -27.06
N ALA A 310 23.48 21.26 -25.75
CA ALA A 310 24.48 22.09 -25.12
C ALA A 310 25.07 21.43 -23.86
N ALA A 311 26.17 22.00 -23.39
CA ALA A 311 26.70 21.79 -22.04
C ALA A 311 27.31 23.11 -21.54
N LEU A 312 26.94 23.48 -20.31
CA LEU A 312 27.52 24.57 -19.54
C LEU A 312 28.62 24.04 -18.63
N ASP A 313 29.64 24.86 -18.38
CA ASP A 313 30.67 24.55 -17.39
C ASP A 313 30.16 24.93 -15.99
N VAL A 314 29.86 23.91 -15.17
CA VAL A 314 29.20 24.09 -13.88
C VAL A 314 29.95 23.41 -12.73
N TYR A 315 29.87 24.05 -11.56
CA TYR A 315 30.27 23.46 -10.28
C TYR A 315 29.25 22.38 -9.89
N SER A 316 29.55 21.13 -10.26
CA SER A 316 28.72 19.94 -9.96
C SER A 316 29.40 18.97 -8.97
N LYS A 317 30.59 19.32 -8.47
CA LYS A 317 31.33 18.55 -7.47
C LYS A 317 32.23 19.49 -6.67
N THR A 318 32.50 19.11 -5.42
CA THR A 318 33.49 19.79 -4.58
C THR A 318 34.90 19.65 -5.16
N LEU A 319 35.69 20.72 -5.05
CA LEU A 319 37.05 20.75 -5.60
C LEU A 319 38.09 20.41 -4.52
N ASN A 320 37.83 20.82 -3.28
CA ASN A 320 38.80 20.79 -2.18
C ASN A 320 38.35 19.95 -0.98
N THR A 321 37.11 19.45 -0.97
CA THR A 321 36.51 18.74 0.17
C THR A 321 36.07 17.31 -0.22
N PRO A 322 36.99 16.32 -0.18
CA PRO A 322 36.69 14.94 -0.55
C PRO A 322 35.53 14.35 0.25
N GLY A 323 34.65 13.62 -0.42
CA GLY A 323 33.52 12.93 0.21
C GLY A 323 32.31 13.81 0.54
N VAL A 324 32.31 15.08 0.09
CA VAL A 324 31.14 15.95 0.13
C VAL A 324 30.60 16.07 -1.30
N ASN A 325 29.36 15.65 -1.50
CA ASN A 325 28.65 15.86 -2.77
C ASN A 325 28.21 17.33 -2.87
N ALA A 326 28.38 17.91 -4.05
CA ALA A 326 27.77 19.21 -4.37
C ALA A 326 26.39 18.94 -4.98
N GLU A 327 25.34 19.49 -4.38
CA GLU A 327 23.99 19.44 -4.95
C GLU A 327 23.81 20.47 -6.06
N GLU A 328 24.73 21.43 -6.16
CA GLU A 328 24.68 22.45 -7.20
C GLU A 328 25.09 21.90 -8.56
N GLY A 329 24.88 22.73 -9.57
CA GLY A 329 25.01 22.35 -10.97
C GLY A 329 24.06 23.19 -11.81
N LEU A 330 23.53 22.63 -12.90
CA LEU A 330 22.38 23.18 -13.61
C LEU A 330 21.08 22.67 -12.96
N MET A 331 20.39 23.56 -12.26
CA MET A 331 19.24 23.20 -11.42
C MET A 331 17.91 23.56 -12.06
N GLY A 332 17.83 24.74 -12.67
CA GLY A 332 16.60 25.29 -13.21
C GLY A 332 16.61 25.43 -14.72
N LEU A 333 15.47 25.18 -15.35
CA LEU A 333 15.24 25.31 -16.79
C LEU A 333 13.77 25.63 -17.05
N GLN A 334 13.48 26.74 -17.74
CA GLN A 334 12.12 27.08 -18.14
C GLN A 334 12.11 27.94 -19.41
N LYS A 335 11.15 27.72 -20.31
CA LYS A 335 10.90 28.56 -21.49
C LYS A 335 10.26 29.89 -21.08
N ASP A 336 10.57 30.95 -21.84
CA ASP A 336 9.82 32.19 -21.74
C ASP A 336 8.34 31.97 -22.13
N PRO A 337 7.36 32.60 -21.46
CA PRO A 337 5.96 32.50 -21.89
C PRO A 337 5.72 32.90 -23.35
N ASN A 338 6.57 33.79 -23.90
CA ASN A 338 6.54 34.20 -25.31
C ASN A 338 7.59 33.47 -26.17
N TYR A 339 8.03 32.26 -25.77
CA TYR A 339 9.07 31.48 -26.45
C TYR A 339 8.81 31.28 -27.96
N ALA A 340 7.55 31.15 -28.36
CA ALA A 340 7.17 31.02 -29.77
C ALA A 340 7.65 32.20 -30.64
N GLU A 341 7.82 33.38 -30.04
CA GLU A 341 8.27 34.60 -30.71
C GLU A 341 9.74 34.95 -30.42
N ASN A 342 10.15 34.84 -29.15
CA ASN A 342 11.46 35.35 -28.69
C ASN A 342 12.54 34.26 -28.54
N HIS A 343 12.14 32.99 -28.48
CA HIS A 343 13.03 31.84 -28.36
C HIS A 343 13.92 31.82 -27.10
N TRP A 344 13.54 32.54 -26.04
CA TRP A 344 14.31 32.61 -24.79
C TRP A 344 14.05 31.39 -23.90
N ILE A 345 15.14 30.79 -23.40
CA ILE A 345 15.16 29.76 -22.35
C ILE A 345 15.94 30.30 -21.16
N TYR A 346 15.36 30.23 -19.97
CA TYR A 346 15.97 30.63 -18.71
C TYR A 346 16.63 29.43 -18.06
N LEU A 347 17.83 29.62 -17.52
CA LEU A 347 18.58 28.61 -16.79
C LEU A 347 19.03 29.17 -15.45
N TYR A 348 18.95 28.35 -14.41
CA TYR A 348 19.54 28.64 -13.11
C TYR A 348 20.62 27.61 -12.80
N TYR A 349 21.88 28.06 -12.73
CA TYR A 349 23.02 27.17 -12.67
C TYR A 349 24.18 27.73 -11.83
N ALA A 350 25.05 26.84 -11.39
CA ALA A 350 26.26 27.14 -10.65
C ALA A 350 27.46 27.21 -11.59
N PRO A 351 27.87 28.39 -12.11
CA PRO A 351 29.05 28.47 -12.98
C PRO A 351 30.31 27.95 -12.28
N SER A 352 31.16 27.25 -13.02
CA SER A 352 32.53 26.95 -12.60
C SER A 352 33.37 28.24 -12.50
N GLY A 353 34.26 28.33 -11.52
CA GLY A 353 35.17 29.47 -11.37
C GLY A 353 35.43 29.86 -9.92
N ASP A 354 36.05 31.02 -9.72
CA ASP A 354 36.41 31.54 -8.40
C ASP A 354 35.22 32.18 -7.65
N GLU A 355 34.18 32.60 -8.37
CA GLU A 355 32.98 33.21 -7.78
C GLU A 355 32.01 32.16 -7.26
N SER A 356 31.68 32.24 -5.97
CA SER A 356 30.72 31.34 -5.33
C SER A 356 29.29 31.88 -5.47
N VAL A 357 28.70 31.74 -6.67
CA VAL A 357 27.33 32.19 -6.97
C VAL A 357 26.55 31.12 -7.73
N ASN A 358 25.24 31.11 -7.55
CA ASN A 358 24.30 30.48 -8.48
C ASN A 358 23.65 31.59 -9.32
N ARG A 359 23.58 31.39 -10.62
CA ARG A 359 23.28 32.41 -11.62
C ARG A 359 22.01 32.08 -12.36
N LEU A 360 21.12 33.06 -12.44
CA LEU A 360 20.00 33.10 -13.38
C LEU A 360 20.46 33.82 -14.66
N SER A 361 20.43 33.10 -15.79
CA SER A 361 20.67 33.67 -17.12
C SER A 361 19.58 33.21 -18.08
N ARG A 362 19.50 33.84 -19.25
CA ARG A 362 18.71 33.34 -20.39
C ARG A 362 19.54 33.24 -21.67
N PHE A 363 19.14 32.33 -22.54
CA PHE A 363 19.79 31.97 -23.80
C PHE A 363 18.75 31.79 -24.89
N THR A 364 19.11 32.00 -26.15
CA THR A 364 18.25 31.66 -27.28
C THR A 364 18.40 30.20 -27.66
N PHE A 365 17.28 29.49 -27.78
CA PHE A 365 17.20 28.15 -28.35
C PHE A 365 16.20 28.15 -29.50
N LYS A 366 16.65 27.83 -30.71
CA LYS A 366 15.81 27.89 -31.91
C LYS A 366 16.21 26.81 -32.92
N ASP A 367 15.23 26.16 -33.53
CA ASP A 367 15.42 25.18 -34.60
C ASP A 367 16.46 24.08 -34.22
N GLY A 368 16.41 23.62 -32.97
CA GLY A 368 17.34 22.61 -32.43
C GLY A 368 18.74 23.12 -32.09
N VAL A 369 19.00 24.44 -32.19
CA VAL A 369 20.30 25.07 -31.93
C VAL A 369 20.25 25.90 -30.65
N PHE A 370 21.13 25.56 -29.70
CA PHE A 370 21.31 26.30 -28.45
C PHE A 370 22.49 27.27 -28.57
N ASP A 371 22.24 28.58 -28.58
CA ASP A 371 23.29 29.60 -28.72
C ASP A 371 23.83 30.06 -27.37
N LYS A 372 24.96 29.49 -26.95
CA LYS A 372 25.63 29.90 -25.71
C LYS A 372 26.18 31.34 -25.73
N ALA A 373 26.43 31.92 -26.91
CA ALA A 373 26.94 33.28 -27.01
C ALA A 373 25.84 34.34 -26.79
N SER A 374 24.57 33.93 -26.83
CA SER A 374 23.40 34.79 -26.59
C SER A 374 23.15 35.08 -25.10
N GLU A 375 23.98 34.55 -24.20
CA GLU A 375 23.77 34.64 -22.75
C GLU A 375 23.48 36.07 -22.28
N GLN A 376 22.40 36.22 -21.55
CA GLN A 376 22.11 37.40 -20.75
C GLN A 376 22.04 37.02 -19.28
N VAL A 377 22.99 37.50 -18.48
CA VAL A 377 23.03 37.32 -17.03
C VAL A 377 22.02 38.25 -16.38
N ILE A 378 21.11 37.69 -15.58
CA ILE A 378 19.99 38.43 -14.96
C ILE A 378 20.27 38.68 -13.47
N LEU A 379 20.61 37.63 -12.72
CA LEU A 379 20.76 37.69 -11.27
C LEU A 379 21.76 36.67 -10.76
N ASP A 380 22.67 37.10 -9.88
CA ASP A 380 23.54 36.23 -9.11
C ASP A 380 23.06 36.12 -7.65
N VAL A 381 22.89 34.89 -7.19
CA VAL A 381 22.59 34.53 -5.80
C VAL A 381 23.88 34.01 -5.17
N ALA A 382 24.37 34.69 -4.15
CA ALA A 382 25.57 34.26 -3.42
C ALA A 382 25.36 32.85 -2.85
N SER A 383 26.37 31.99 -2.98
CA SER A 383 26.40 30.65 -2.42
C SER A 383 27.72 30.42 -1.69
N GLN A 384 27.74 29.50 -0.73
CA GLN A 384 28.96 28.97 -0.16
C GLN A 384 29.24 27.61 -0.82
N ARG A 385 30.43 27.47 -1.41
CA ARG A 385 30.92 26.24 -2.03
C ARG A 385 31.64 25.35 -1.00
N GLU A 386 32.07 24.17 -1.44
CA GLU A 386 32.80 23.18 -0.63
C GLU A 386 31.97 22.60 0.54
N ILE A 387 30.66 22.78 0.47
CA ILE A 387 29.68 22.28 1.42
C ILE A 387 28.50 21.66 0.65
N CYS A 388 27.68 20.92 1.35
CA CYS A 388 26.31 20.59 0.97
C CYS A 388 25.39 21.36 1.95
N CYS A 389 24.17 21.80 1.63
CA CYS A 389 23.20 21.30 0.66
C CYS A 389 22.20 22.41 0.28
N HIS A 390 21.06 22.02 -0.31
CA HIS A 390 19.85 22.81 -0.53
C HIS A 390 20.04 23.94 -1.52
N THR A 391 20.05 23.58 -2.80
CA THR A 391 20.19 24.56 -3.89
C THR A 391 18.85 25.23 -4.25
N GLY A 392 17.72 24.54 -4.03
CA GLY A 392 16.45 24.86 -4.71
C GLY A 392 16.67 24.90 -6.23
N GLY A 393 16.18 25.96 -6.86
CA GLY A 393 16.58 26.35 -8.21
C GLY A 393 15.52 26.18 -9.29
N SER A 394 14.27 25.89 -8.92
CA SER A 394 13.17 25.76 -9.87
C SER A 394 12.72 27.13 -10.38
N ILE A 395 12.38 27.19 -11.68
CA ILE A 395 11.94 28.41 -12.36
C ILE A 395 10.50 28.22 -12.83
N ALA A 396 9.63 29.16 -12.45
CA ALA A 396 8.25 29.19 -12.95
C ALA A 396 7.87 30.59 -13.41
N PHE A 397 6.93 30.66 -14.37
CA PHE A 397 6.31 31.92 -14.76
C PHE A 397 4.87 31.98 -14.25
N GLY A 398 4.55 33.10 -13.63
CA GLY A 398 3.17 33.44 -13.28
C GLY A 398 2.50 34.34 -14.31
N PRO A 399 1.27 34.79 -14.02
CA PRO A 399 0.59 35.83 -14.78
C PRO A 399 1.47 37.08 -14.99
N ASP A 400 1.17 37.85 -16.05
CA ASP A 400 1.91 39.05 -16.45
C ASP A 400 3.40 38.81 -16.75
N ASN A 401 3.80 37.59 -17.11
CA ASN A 401 5.18 37.14 -17.35
C ASN A 401 6.13 37.55 -16.21
N LEU A 402 5.70 37.32 -14.96
CA LEU A 402 6.54 37.44 -13.77
C LEU A 402 7.32 36.14 -13.59
N LEU A 403 8.65 36.25 -13.43
CA LEU A 403 9.53 35.11 -13.18
C LEU A 403 9.62 34.87 -11.68
N TYR A 404 9.39 33.63 -11.28
CA TYR A 404 9.60 33.11 -9.94
C TYR A 404 10.83 32.19 -9.94
N LEU A 405 11.72 32.39 -8.97
CA LEU A 405 12.92 31.57 -8.80
C LEU A 405 13.02 31.08 -7.36
N SER A 406 13.06 29.77 -7.16
CA SER A 406 13.30 29.18 -5.84
C SER A 406 14.79 29.12 -5.51
N THR A 407 15.16 29.42 -4.27
CA THR A 407 16.54 29.33 -3.79
C THR A 407 16.57 28.62 -2.45
N GLY A 408 17.42 27.60 -2.32
CA GLY A 408 17.62 26.92 -1.04
C GLY A 408 18.52 27.73 -0.09
N ASP A 409 18.53 27.32 1.17
CA ASP A 409 19.16 28.05 2.27
C ASP A 409 20.69 27.98 2.30
N ASN A 410 21.26 27.05 1.53
CA ASN A 410 22.70 26.77 1.47
C ASN A 410 23.31 26.51 2.86
N SER A 411 22.57 25.83 3.74
CA SER A 411 23.01 25.41 5.08
C SER A 411 23.10 23.88 5.14
N THR A 412 24.04 23.36 5.92
CA THR A 412 24.24 21.91 6.00
C THR A 412 23.23 21.27 6.96
N PRO A 413 22.61 20.14 6.58
CA PRO A 413 21.75 19.37 7.47
C PRO A 413 22.57 18.48 8.44
N PHE A 414 23.86 18.30 8.17
CA PHE A 414 24.69 17.34 8.88
C PHE A 414 25.26 17.90 10.18
N ASN A 415 25.55 16.99 11.10
CA ASN A 415 26.27 17.33 12.32
C ASN A 415 27.69 17.77 12.00
N GLU A 416 28.11 18.84 12.67
CA GLU A 416 29.50 19.24 12.68
C GLU A 416 30.37 18.19 13.35
N LYS A 417 31.53 17.91 12.76
CA LYS A 417 32.51 16.97 13.30
C LYS A 417 33.29 17.66 14.43
N GLU A 418 33.68 16.87 15.43
CA GLU A 418 34.60 17.29 16.51
C GLU A 418 34.07 18.42 17.42
N VAL A 419 32.77 18.70 17.42
CA VAL A 419 32.11 19.60 18.38
C VAL A 419 31.11 18.83 19.25
N THR A 420 30.88 19.31 20.47
CA THR A 420 30.02 18.64 21.45
C THR A 420 28.52 18.87 21.19
N TYR A 421 28.16 20.10 20.85
CA TYR A 421 26.76 20.51 20.64
C TYR A 421 26.50 20.66 19.14
N VAL A 422 25.56 19.89 18.61
CA VAL A 422 25.30 19.74 17.17
C VAL A 422 23.80 19.85 16.85
N SER A 423 23.46 20.03 15.58
CA SER A 423 22.07 20.18 15.11
C SER A 423 21.22 18.93 15.29
N ASN A 424 21.78 17.73 15.21
CA ASN A 424 21.10 16.43 15.36
C ASN A 424 19.82 16.31 14.50
N GLY A 425 19.87 16.84 13.28
CA GLY A 425 18.72 16.84 12.36
C GLY A 425 17.62 17.85 12.70
N TYR A 426 17.76 18.68 13.74
CA TYR A 426 16.87 19.83 13.98
C TYR A 426 17.37 21.06 13.20
N ALA A 427 16.64 22.18 13.32
CA ALA A 427 17.04 23.46 12.73
C ALA A 427 18.52 23.82 13.04
N PRO A 428 19.33 24.15 12.02
CA PRO A 428 20.72 24.58 12.21
C PRO A 428 20.74 26.05 12.63
N LEU A 429 21.07 26.31 13.90
CA LEU A 429 21.07 27.64 14.51
C LEU A 429 22.44 28.05 15.10
N ASN A 430 23.55 27.43 14.70
CA ASN A 430 24.86 27.67 15.31
C ASN A 430 25.57 28.92 14.74
N ASP A 431 25.42 30.07 15.41
CA ASP A 431 26.00 31.35 14.99
C ASP A 431 27.43 31.64 15.49
N ILE A 432 28.11 30.64 16.07
CA ILE A 432 29.47 30.79 16.57
C ILE A 432 30.40 31.18 15.40
N PRO A 433 31.32 32.16 15.57
CA PRO A 433 32.25 32.55 14.53
C PRO A 433 33.05 31.36 13.96
N GLY A 434 32.98 31.15 12.65
CA GLY A 434 33.61 30.01 11.96
C GLY A 434 32.62 28.91 11.54
N HIS A 435 31.40 28.91 12.09
CA HIS A 435 30.42 27.83 11.93
C HIS A 435 29.25 28.21 11.01
N LYS A 436 29.42 29.21 10.14
CA LYS A 436 28.34 29.80 9.34
C LYS A 436 27.47 28.80 8.58
N GLN A 437 28.04 27.70 8.09
CA GLN A 437 27.28 26.67 7.35
C GLN A 437 26.21 25.97 8.19
N TYR A 438 26.28 26.06 9.53
CA TYR A 438 25.35 25.47 10.49
C TYR A 438 24.36 26.49 11.08
N ASP A 439 24.16 27.63 10.41
CA ASP A 439 23.23 28.69 10.82
C ASP A 439 22.35 29.13 9.65
N ALA A 440 21.15 28.55 9.54
CA ALA A 440 20.18 28.91 8.50
C ALA A 440 19.55 30.30 8.72
N ARG A 441 19.73 30.90 9.90
CA ARG A 441 19.24 32.27 10.17
C ARG A 441 19.99 33.33 9.35
N ARG A 442 21.20 33.02 8.87
CA ARG A 442 21.97 33.92 8.01
C ARG A 442 21.41 34.05 6.59
N SER A 443 20.61 33.06 6.15
CA SER A 443 20.02 32.98 4.81
C SER A 443 18.50 33.00 4.91
N SER A 444 17.83 31.89 5.23
CA SER A 444 16.36 31.77 5.20
C SER A 444 15.65 32.84 6.01
N GLY A 445 16.10 33.05 7.25
CA GLY A 445 15.58 34.08 8.17
C GLY A 445 16.16 35.48 7.96
N ASN A 446 17.08 35.68 7.01
CA ASN A 446 17.72 36.97 6.74
C ASN A 446 16.99 37.69 5.60
N THR A 447 16.41 38.85 5.89
CA THR A 447 15.68 39.68 4.92
C THR A 447 16.58 40.34 3.89
N ASN A 448 17.90 40.37 4.12
CA ASN A 448 18.90 40.97 3.25
C ASN A 448 19.74 39.92 2.49
N ASP A 449 19.26 38.69 2.39
CA ASP A 449 19.91 37.57 1.67
C ASP A 449 18.91 36.93 0.70
N LEU A 450 19.38 36.49 -0.47
CA LEU A 450 18.54 35.91 -1.51
C LEU A 450 18.40 34.39 -1.39
N ARG A 451 19.09 33.73 -0.47
CA ARG A 451 19.01 32.28 -0.21
C ARG A 451 17.88 31.94 0.74
N GLY A 452 17.28 30.77 0.57
CA GLY A 452 16.11 30.33 1.34
C GLY A 452 14.89 31.21 1.07
N LYS A 453 14.67 31.54 -0.21
CA LYS A 453 13.64 32.48 -0.71
C LYS A 453 12.94 31.90 -1.94
N ILE A 454 11.76 32.43 -2.25
CA ILE A 454 11.25 32.43 -3.62
C ILE A 454 11.23 33.88 -4.07
N LEU A 455 12.01 34.17 -5.11
CA LEU A 455 12.20 35.50 -5.67
C LEU A 455 11.17 35.74 -6.77
N ARG A 456 10.73 36.98 -6.95
CA ARG A 456 9.82 37.38 -8.02
C ARG A 456 10.28 38.65 -8.71
N ILE A 457 10.56 38.56 -10.01
CA ILE A 457 11.10 39.67 -10.81
C ILE A 457 10.41 39.77 -12.17
N LYS A 458 10.55 40.92 -12.82
CA LYS A 458 10.11 41.14 -14.21
C LYS A 458 11.33 41.36 -15.10
N VAL A 459 11.69 40.37 -15.90
CA VAL A 459 12.87 40.45 -16.78
C VAL A 459 12.57 41.32 -18.01
N LYS A 460 13.52 42.19 -18.38
CA LYS A 460 13.48 43.07 -19.55
C LYS A 460 14.23 42.45 -20.72
N GLU A 461 14.01 43.02 -21.91
CA GLU A 461 14.61 42.51 -23.14
C GLU A 461 16.14 42.62 -23.19
N ASP A 462 16.75 43.50 -22.41
CA ASP A 462 18.20 43.64 -22.29
C ASP A 462 18.83 42.73 -21.21
N GLY A 463 18.02 41.89 -20.55
CA GLY A 463 18.46 41.01 -19.46
C GLY A 463 18.48 41.67 -18.08
N SER A 464 18.24 42.98 -17.97
CA SER A 464 17.98 43.61 -16.68
C SER A 464 16.57 43.28 -16.19
N TYR A 465 16.21 43.66 -14.95
CA TYR A 465 14.88 43.37 -14.41
C TYR A 465 14.31 44.54 -13.60
N ASP A 466 12.98 44.55 -13.47
CA ASP A 466 12.24 45.40 -12.53
C ASP A 466 11.77 44.59 -11.32
N ILE A 467 11.53 45.31 -10.21
CA ILE A 467 10.88 44.79 -9.01
C ILE A 467 9.36 44.96 -9.15
N PRO A 468 8.57 43.88 -9.18
CA PRO A 468 7.12 43.95 -9.22
C PRO A 468 6.53 44.47 -7.91
N GLU A 469 5.36 45.11 -7.99
CA GLU A 469 4.58 45.47 -6.79
C GLU A 469 4.07 44.21 -6.07
N GLY A 470 3.93 44.31 -4.74
CA GLY A 470 3.44 43.21 -3.90
C GLY A 470 4.51 42.17 -3.51
N ASN A 471 5.79 42.41 -3.79
CA ASN A 471 6.88 41.67 -3.14
C ASN A 471 6.92 42.00 -1.64
N LEU A 472 7.49 41.10 -0.84
CA LEU A 472 7.46 41.18 0.63
C LEU A 472 8.07 42.48 1.17
N PHE A 473 9.08 43.01 0.48
CA PHE A 473 9.75 44.25 0.83
C PHE A 473 9.72 45.24 -0.34
N ALA A 474 9.33 46.48 -0.06
CA ALA A 474 9.35 47.54 -1.05
C ALA A 474 10.78 47.91 -1.46
N ALA A 475 10.97 48.27 -2.74
CA ALA A 475 12.26 48.72 -3.25
C ALA A 475 12.83 49.90 -2.43
N GLY A 476 14.11 49.81 -2.06
CA GLY A 476 14.78 50.81 -1.23
C GLY A 476 14.59 50.66 0.29
N THR A 477 13.85 49.65 0.75
CA THR A 477 13.71 49.37 2.19
C THR A 477 15.05 48.89 2.77
N GLU A 478 15.56 49.61 3.78
CA GLU A 478 16.88 49.32 4.37
C GLU A 478 16.94 47.90 4.96
N LYS A 479 18.08 47.22 4.82
CA LYS A 479 18.31 45.84 5.31
C LYS A 479 17.35 44.80 4.73
N THR A 480 16.85 45.03 3.52
CA THR A 480 15.98 44.07 2.83
C THR A 480 16.36 43.93 1.36
N ARG A 481 15.98 42.81 0.76
CA ARG A 481 16.08 42.56 -0.69
C ARG A 481 14.69 42.63 -1.31
N PRO A 482 14.42 43.58 -2.22
CA PRO A 482 13.09 43.75 -2.81
C PRO A 482 12.70 42.64 -3.80
N GLU A 483 13.64 41.79 -4.22
CA GLU A 483 13.38 40.62 -5.06
C GLU A 483 12.57 39.53 -4.33
N ILE A 484 12.55 39.55 -2.99
CA ILE A 484 11.91 38.53 -2.15
C ILE A 484 10.39 38.63 -2.26
N TYR A 485 9.75 37.58 -2.77
CA TYR A 485 8.30 37.40 -2.70
C TYR A 485 7.91 36.60 -1.46
N THR A 486 8.57 35.46 -1.24
CA THR A 486 8.42 34.70 0.01
C THR A 486 9.78 34.38 0.62
N MET A 487 9.82 34.32 1.95
CA MET A 487 11.01 33.98 2.72
C MET A 487 10.77 32.88 3.73
N GLY A 488 11.84 32.42 4.37
CA GLY A 488 11.76 31.41 5.41
C GLY A 488 11.64 29.99 4.84
N HIS A 489 12.47 29.66 3.84
CA HIS A 489 12.52 28.33 3.21
C HIS A 489 13.87 27.65 3.43
N ARG A 490 13.87 26.32 3.53
CA ARG A 490 15.06 25.45 3.62
C ARG A 490 15.50 25.02 2.22
N ASN A 491 14.67 24.28 1.52
CA ASN A 491 14.88 23.76 0.18
C ASN A 491 13.54 23.66 -0.60
N PRO A 492 13.02 24.78 -1.13
CA PRO A 492 11.81 24.80 -1.96
C PRO A 492 12.15 24.24 -3.36
N TYR A 493 12.17 22.91 -3.50
CA TYR A 493 12.84 22.25 -4.62
C TYR A 493 12.10 22.38 -5.95
N ARG A 494 10.77 22.21 -5.96
CA ARG A 494 9.90 22.41 -7.13
C ARG A 494 8.78 23.37 -6.82
N ILE A 495 8.63 24.38 -7.67
CA ILE A 495 7.62 25.43 -7.54
C ILE A 495 6.67 25.39 -8.74
N SER A 496 5.46 25.89 -8.53
CA SER A 496 4.43 25.98 -9.55
C SER A 496 3.58 27.22 -9.30
N VAL A 497 3.12 27.87 -10.36
CA VAL A 497 2.24 29.05 -10.26
C VAL A 497 0.93 28.75 -10.95
N ASP A 498 -0.19 28.97 -10.25
CA ASP A 498 -1.52 28.85 -10.81
C ASP A 498 -1.69 29.85 -11.97
N PRO A 499 -1.94 29.39 -13.22
CA PRO A 499 -2.02 30.27 -14.38
C PRO A 499 -3.23 31.21 -14.37
N LYS A 500 -4.28 30.90 -13.60
CA LYS A 500 -5.48 31.74 -13.49
C LYS A 500 -5.49 32.61 -12.24
N LYS A 501 -5.16 32.03 -11.08
CA LYS A 501 -5.20 32.71 -9.78
C LYS A 501 -3.91 33.45 -9.45
N GLY A 502 -2.78 33.08 -10.06
CA GLY A 502 -1.45 33.64 -9.76
C GLY A 502 -0.89 33.19 -8.40
N TYR A 503 -1.50 32.19 -7.76
CA TYR A 503 -1.04 31.64 -6.49
C TYR A 503 0.20 30.76 -6.71
N LEU A 504 1.19 30.93 -5.85
CA LEU A 504 2.43 30.16 -5.89
C LEU A 504 2.31 28.95 -4.96
N TYR A 505 2.72 27.78 -5.44
CA TYR A 505 2.81 26.53 -4.68
C TYR A 505 4.22 25.97 -4.72
N TRP A 506 4.63 25.30 -3.63
CA TRP A 506 5.90 24.58 -3.58
C TRP A 506 5.86 23.45 -2.57
N GLY A 507 6.68 22.44 -2.84
CA GLY A 507 7.08 21.46 -1.84
C GLY A 507 8.37 21.88 -1.16
N GLU A 508 8.41 21.72 0.16
CA GLU A 508 9.52 22.14 1.02
C GLU A 508 10.13 20.91 1.68
N VAL A 509 11.41 20.64 1.40
CA VAL A 509 12.13 19.51 2.01
C VAL A 509 12.63 19.92 3.39
N GLY A 510 12.11 19.28 4.44
CA GLY A 510 12.41 19.61 5.82
C GLY A 510 13.68 18.99 6.39
N PRO A 511 13.92 19.17 7.70
CA PRO A 511 15.09 18.63 8.38
C PRO A 511 14.86 17.17 8.83
N ASP A 512 15.93 16.53 9.31
CA ASP A 512 15.99 15.06 9.46
C ASP A 512 15.72 14.51 10.87
N ALA A 513 15.37 15.37 11.84
CA ALA A 513 15.00 14.94 13.18
C ALA A 513 13.82 13.96 13.14
N ARG A 514 13.99 12.77 13.71
CA ARG A 514 12.98 11.69 13.69
C ARG A 514 11.92 11.82 14.79
N GLU A 515 12.33 12.34 15.94
CA GLU A 515 11.53 12.44 17.15
C GLU A 515 11.37 13.89 17.60
N ASP A 516 10.28 14.18 18.29
CA ASP A 516 10.07 15.49 18.89
C ASP A 516 10.98 15.68 20.11
N SER A 517 11.49 16.91 20.28
CA SER A 517 12.24 17.33 21.46
C SER A 517 11.78 18.71 21.89
N LEU A 518 10.46 18.83 22.11
CA LEU A 518 9.75 20.10 22.27
C LEU A 518 10.28 20.99 23.41
N ALA A 519 10.87 20.39 24.45
CA ALA A 519 11.38 21.13 25.60
C ALA A 519 12.79 21.71 25.38
N THR A 520 13.57 21.21 24.43
CA THR A 520 15.00 21.57 24.31
C THR A 520 15.43 21.92 22.90
N ARG A 521 14.89 21.28 21.86
CA ARG A 521 15.26 21.53 20.46
C ARG A 521 14.10 22.04 19.63
N GLY A 522 12.91 21.48 19.83
CA GLY A 522 11.71 21.75 19.03
C GLY A 522 11.11 20.48 18.40
N PRO A 523 10.26 20.63 17.39
CA PRO A 523 9.59 19.53 16.72
C PRO A 523 10.55 18.65 15.90
N ARG A 524 10.14 17.41 15.63
CA ARG A 524 10.70 16.55 14.59
C ARG A 524 10.61 17.21 13.22
N GLY A 525 11.32 16.69 12.24
CA GLY A 525 11.26 17.22 10.88
C GLY A 525 9.93 16.92 10.20
N TYR A 526 9.52 17.80 9.29
CA TYR A 526 8.35 17.68 8.42
C TYR A 526 8.72 18.14 7.01
N ASP A 527 8.27 17.43 5.99
CA ASP A 527 8.17 18.04 4.66
C ASP A 527 6.81 18.76 4.58
N GLU A 528 6.75 19.84 3.80
CA GLU A 528 5.58 20.70 3.73
C GLU A 528 5.12 20.92 2.29
N MET A 529 3.80 21.07 2.13
CA MET A 529 3.20 21.66 0.95
C MET A 529 2.71 23.05 1.32
N ASN A 530 3.18 24.04 0.57
CA ASN A 530 3.00 25.44 0.88
C ASN A 530 2.30 26.21 -0.25
N GLN A 531 1.62 27.29 0.13
CA GLN A 531 0.91 28.19 -0.79
C GLN A 531 1.15 29.65 -0.41
N ALA A 532 1.42 30.48 -1.42
CA ALA A 532 1.47 31.94 -1.30
C ALA A 532 0.47 32.60 -2.24
N ARG A 533 -0.63 33.07 -1.63
CA ARG A 533 -1.62 33.96 -2.28
C ARG A 533 -1.18 35.42 -2.28
N GLU A 534 -0.34 35.76 -1.30
CA GLU A 534 0.36 37.02 -1.17
C GLU A 534 1.78 36.77 -0.66
N ALA A 535 2.63 37.79 -0.68
CA ALA A 535 3.98 37.71 -0.16
C ALA A 535 4.00 37.44 1.36
N GLY A 536 4.93 36.61 1.84
CA GLY A 536 4.94 36.20 3.25
C GLY A 536 6.22 35.53 3.74
N ASN A 537 6.31 35.33 5.05
CA ASN A 537 7.36 34.56 5.71
C ASN A 537 6.82 33.19 6.12
N TYR A 538 7.45 32.10 5.68
CA TYR A 538 7.03 30.71 5.89
C TYR A 538 7.88 30.00 6.97
N GLY A 539 8.65 30.79 7.72
CA GLY A 539 9.04 30.43 9.08
C GLY A 539 10.39 29.73 9.26
N TRP A 540 10.92 28.99 8.28
CA TRP A 540 12.23 28.33 8.43
C TRP A 540 13.35 29.37 8.66
N PRO A 541 14.29 29.15 9.60
CA PRO A 541 14.50 27.95 10.43
C PRO A 541 13.88 28.01 11.83
N LEU A 542 13.00 28.98 12.09
CA LEU A 542 12.44 29.19 13.42
C LEU A 542 11.17 28.36 13.65
N PHE A 543 10.46 28.01 12.57
CA PHE A 543 9.22 27.23 12.61
C PHE A 543 9.19 26.16 11.50
N ILE A 544 8.27 25.21 11.65
CA ILE A 544 7.99 24.15 10.67
C ILE A 544 6.53 23.68 10.78
N GLY A 545 5.96 23.12 9.71
CA GLY A 545 4.59 22.62 9.63
C GLY A 545 3.57 23.76 9.80
N ASP A 546 2.63 23.58 10.71
CA ASP A 546 1.64 24.59 11.11
C ASP A 546 2.22 25.62 12.10
N ASN A 547 3.40 26.16 11.80
CA ASN A 547 4.16 27.09 12.65
C ASN A 547 4.65 26.50 14.00
N LYS A 548 4.95 25.19 14.05
CA LYS A 548 5.55 24.56 15.25
C LYS A 548 6.91 25.18 15.53
N PRO A 549 7.14 25.79 16.71
CA PRO A 549 8.35 26.55 16.98
C PRO A 549 9.53 25.66 17.38
N TYR A 550 10.70 25.95 16.82
CA TYR A 550 11.97 25.50 17.39
C TYR A 550 12.30 26.27 18.67
N VAL A 551 13.24 25.72 19.45
CA VAL A 551 13.73 26.34 20.69
C VAL A 551 15.10 26.94 20.44
N ASP A 552 15.32 28.17 20.91
CA ASP A 552 16.64 28.77 20.88
C ASP A 552 17.65 27.88 21.64
N TYR A 553 18.79 27.60 21.03
CA TYR A 553 19.75 26.62 21.54
C TYR A 553 21.16 27.19 21.50
N ASP A 554 21.80 27.27 22.66
CA ASP A 554 23.16 27.78 22.78
C ASP A 554 24.17 26.65 22.50
N TYR A 555 24.80 26.71 21.33
CA TYR A 555 25.79 25.73 20.90
C TYR A 555 27.15 25.83 21.64
N THR A 556 27.34 26.81 22.54
CA THR A 556 28.56 26.93 23.35
C THR A 556 28.52 26.08 24.62
N ASN A 557 27.34 25.90 25.20
CA ASN A 557 27.14 25.22 26.49
C ASN A 557 25.98 24.19 26.48
N GLY A 558 25.21 24.11 25.40
CA GLY A 558 24.10 23.20 25.20
C GLY A 558 22.82 23.56 25.94
N GLU A 559 22.69 24.79 26.44
CA GLU A 559 21.49 25.27 27.12
C GLU A 559 20.39 25.63 26.11
N SER A 560 19.14 25.34 26.48
CA SER A 560 17.96 25.69 25.69
C SER A 560 17.27 26.92 26.28
N GLY A 561 16.96 27.88 25.42
CA GLY A 561 16.21 29.10 25.72
C GLY A 561 14.71 28.93 25.59
N THR A 562 14.05 29.95 25.06
CA THR A 562 12.59 29.96 24.83
C THR A 562 12.26 29.51 23.40
N ALA A 563 11.08 28.91 23.22
CA ALA A 563 10.51 28.68 21.89
C ALA A 563 10.31 30.01 21.15
N PHE A 564 10.56 30.02 19.83
CA PHE A 564 10.32 31.20 19.00
C PHE A 564 8.82 31.53 18.92
N ASN A 565 8.50 32.81 18.70
CA ASN A 565 7.11 33.29 18.59
C ASN A 565 6.73 33.52 17.11
N PRO A 566 5.77 32.78 16.54
CA PRO A 566 5.39 32.91 15.13
C PRO A 566 4.77 34.27 14.77
N GLU A 567 4.13 34.96 15.72
CA GLU A 567 3.53 36.29 15.49
C GLU A 567 4.56 37.42 15.46
N LYS A 568 5.74 37.19 16.05
CA LYS A 568 6.82 38.18 16.10
C LYS A 568 8.18 37.46 16.16
N PRO A 569 8.60 36.84 15.04
CA PRO A 569 9.84 36.07 15.04
C PRO A 569 11.06 36.98 15.17
N ILE A 570 12.06 36.53 15.92
CA ILE A 570 13.30 37.27 16.17
C ILE A 570 14.48 36.50 15.58
N ASN A 571 15.23 37.15 14.68
CA ASN A 571 16.50 36.69 14.16
C ASN A 571 17.65 37.53 14.73
N ASP A 572 18.20 37.05 15.83
CA ASP A 572 19.32 37.64 16.58
C ASP A 572 20.68 37.00 16.27
N SER A 573 20.77 36.16 15.24
CA SER A 573 22.03 35.57 14.80
C SER A 573 23.09 36.64 14.53
N LYS A 574 24.32 36.40 14.97
CA LYS A 574 25.49 37.24 14.64
C LYS A 574 25.77 37.33 13.15
N ASN A 575 25.23 36.40 12.34
CA ASN A 575 25.37 36.38 10.89
C ASN A 575 24.21 37.06 10.16
N ASN A 576 23.19 37.56 10.86
CA ASN A 576 22.07 38.28 10.26
C ASN A 576 22.49 39.69 9.83
N THR A 577 22.30 40.00 8.55
CA THR A 577 22.53 41.34 7.97
C THR A 577 21.23 42.09 7.64
N GLY A 578 20.09 41.46 7.92
CA GLY A 578 18.75 41.94 7.65
C GLY A 578 18.08 42.56 8.88
N LEU A 579 16.74 42.51 8.88
CA LEU A 579 15.91 42.89 10.01
C LEU A 579 16.06 41.87 11.14
N THR A 580 16.02 42.34 12.38
CA THR A 580 16.01 41.48 13.57
C THR A 580 14.62 40.96 13.87
N GLU A 581 13.59 41.80 13.75
CA GLU A 581 12.20 41.39 13.86
C GLU A 581 11.67 41.08 12.46
N LEU A 582 11.22 39.84 12.26
CA LEU A 582 10.75 39.34 10.97
C LEU A 582 9.23 39.51 10.83
N PRO A 583 8.69 39.48 9.59
CA PRO A 583 7.25 39.34 9.38
C PRO A 583 6.71 38.07 10.07
N PRO A 584 5.43 38.06 10.50
CA PRO A 584 4.79 36.87 11.09
C PRO A 584 4.92 35.64 10.19
N ALA A 585 5.08 34.47 10.80
CA ALA A 585 5.19 33.20 10.10
C ALA A 585 3.81 32.71 9.62
N GLN A 586 3.76 32.23 8.38
CA GLN A 586 2.59 31.63 7.75
C GLN A 586 2.71 30.10 7.79
N PRO A 587 1.64 29.37 8.17
CA PRO A 587 1.68 27.92 8.28
C PRO A 587 1.65 27.24 6.90
N ALA A 588 2.24 26.04 6.83
CA ALA A 588 2.02 25.13 5.71
C ALA A 588 0.56 24.66 5.68
N PHE A 589 -0.02 24.50 4.49
CA PHE A 589 -1.40 24.01 4.37
C PHE A 589 -1.47 22.48 4.49
N ALA A 590 -0.38 21.76 4.22
CA ALA A 590 -0.21 20.35 4.53
C ALA A 590 1.24 20.03 4.88
N PHE A 591 1.47 19.04 5.76
CA PHE A 591 2.81 18.66 6.22
C PHE A 591 2.85 17.21 6.74
N TYR A 592 4.02 16.56 6.64
CA TYR A 592 4.14 15.16 7.05
C TYR A 592 5.56 14.75 7.54
N PRO A 593 5.63 13.92 8.60
CA PRO A 593 6.87 13.41 9.15
C PRO A 593 7.34 12.16 8.38
N TYR A 594 8.51 11.62 8.75
CA TYR A 594 8.97 10.31 8.24
C TYR A 594 8.00 9.17 8.59
N GLY A 595 7.37 9.23 9.77
CA GLY A 595 6.27 8.35 10.15
C GLY A 595 4.95 8.77 9.53
N GLU A 596 3.85 8.17 9.98
CA GLU A 596 2.51 8.60 9.59
C GLU A 596 2.17 9.97 10.21
N SER A 597 1.49 10.81 9.43
CA SER A 597 0.96 12.08 9.89
C SER A 597 -0.41 11.85 10.54
N SER A 598 -0.63 12.42 11.72
CA SER A 598 -1.95 12.39 12.37
C SER A 598 -2.96 13.27 11.65
N GLU A 599 -2.50 14.36 11.05
CA GLU A 599 -3.30 15.35 10.35
C GLU A 599 -3.54 14.97 8.89
N PHE A 600 -2.57 14.27 8.28
CA PHE A 600 -2.60 13.88 6.87
C PHE A 600 -2.17 12.41 6.67
N PRO A 601 -2.92 11.45 7.25
CA PRO A 601 -2.55 10.02 7.21
C PRO A 601 -2.44 9.46 5.79
N GLN A 602 -3.19 10.01 4.83
CA GLN A 602 -3.16 9.61 3.42
C GLN A 602 -1.80 9.82 2.72
N LEU A 603 -0.88 10.58 3.33
CA LEU A 603 0.48 10.79 2.84
C LEU A 603 1.44 9.63 3.17
N GLY A 604 1.00 8.69 4.03
CA GLY A 604 1.74 7.48 4.39
C GLY A 604 2.98 7.74 5.27
N SER A 605 3.92 6.78 5.26
CA SER A 605 5.22 6.87 5.94
C SER A 605 6.36 6.45 5.00
N GLY A 606 7.61 6.78 5.35
CA GLY A 606 8.80 6.53 4.54
C GLY A 606 9.67 7.76 4.37
N GLY A 607 10.67 7.68 3.48
CA GLY A 607 11.45 8.85 3.05
C GLY A 607 10.55 9.98 2.57
N ARG A 608 11.04 11.21 2.52
CA ARG A 608 10.22 12.37 2.13
C ARG A 608 10.99 13.27 1.20
N ASN A 609 10.27 13.80 0.22
CA ASN A 609 10.73 14.90 -0.59
C ASN A 609 9.50 15.50 -1.30
N ALA A 610 8.84 16.43 -0.61
CA ALA A 610 7.67 17.14 -1.11
C ALA A 610 7.98 18.00 -2.34
N MET A 611 7.14 17.92 -3.37
CA MET A 611 7.21 18.74 -4.58
C MET A 611 5.82 19.19 -5.03
N ALA A 612 5.74 20.40 -5.59
CA ALA A 612 4.52 20.91 -6.20
C ALA A 612 4.57 20.76 -7.72
N GLY A 613 3.52 20.19 -8.29
CA GLY A 613 3.27 20.14 -9.72
C GLY A 613 2.30 21.23 -10.18
N PRO A 614 1.83 21.17 -11.43
CA PRO A 614 0.94 22.17 -12.01
C PRO A 614 -0.45 22.18 -11.36
N THR A 615 -1.09 23.35 -11.40
CA THR A 615 -2.55 23.46 -11.21
C THR A 615 -3.23 23.34 -12.58
N TYR A 616 -4.23 22.47 -12.68
CA TYR A 616 -4.87 22.15 -13.96
C TYR A 616 -6.15 22.96 -14.20
N TYR A 617 -6.39 23.32 -15.47
CA TYR A 617 -7.64 23.94 -15.93
C TYR A 617 -7.92 23.51 -17.37
N SER A 618 -8.93 22.68 -17.57
CA SER A 618 -9.30 22.06 -18.85
C SER A 618 -9.60 23.08 -19.96
N ASP A 619 -10.22 24.21 -19.61
CA ASP A 619 -10.58 25.29 -20.55
C ASP A 619 -9.37 26.03 -21.16
N LEU A 620 -8.18 25.90 -20.58
CA LEU A 620 -6.94 26.44 -21.17
C LEU A 620 -6.43 25.60 -22.35
N TYR A 621 -6.94 24.37 -22.53
CA TYR A 621 -6.39 23.40 -23.46
C TYR A 621 -7.40 22.87 -24.49
N PRO A 622 -8.22 23.72 -25.16
CA PRO A 622 -9.38 23.28 -25.96
C PRO A 622 -9.06 22.36 -27.16
N ASN A 623 -7.79 22.19 -27.52
CA ASN A 623 -7.34 21.57 -28.77
C ASN A 623 -6.64 20.20 -28.62
N GLY A 624 -6.61 19.58 -27.44
CA GLY A 624 -6.06 18.22 -27.26
C GLY A 624 -5.54 17.96 -25.84
N GLY A 625 -5.06 16.73 -25.57
CA GLY A 625 -4.25 16.33 -24.41
C GLY A 625 -4.85 16.49 -23.00
N GLN A 626 -6.07 17.00 -22.89
CA GLN A 626 -6.78 17.27 -21.64
C GLN A 626 -6.97 16.02 -20.77
N ILE A 627 -6.73 16.16 -19.47
CA ILE A 627 -7.35 15.32 -18.44
C ILE A 627 -8.73 15.87 -18.07
N PRO A 628 -9.60 15.11 -17.36
CA PRO A 628 -10.96 15.55 -17.02
C PRO A 628 -11.03 16.89 -16.29
N ASP A 629 -12.11 17.62 -16.53
CA ASP A 629 -12.46 18.87 -15.84
C ASP A 629 -12.67 18.69 -14.32
N TYR A 630 -12.79 17.45 -13.86
CA TYR A 630 -12.71 17.08 -12.43
C TYR A 630 -11.48 17.66 -11.71
N TYR A 631 -10.38 17.87 -12.43
CA TYR A 631 -9.13 18.42 -11.87
C TYR A 631 -9.02 19.94 -12.00
N ASP A 632 -10.05 20.62 -12.53
CA ASP A 632 -10.02 22.08 -12.67
C ASP A 632 -9.84 22.78 -11.33
N GLY A 633 -8.81 23.62 -11.25
CA GLY A 633 -8.44 24.37 -10.05
C GLY A 633 -7.75 23.56 -8.96
N LYS A 634 -7.50 22.26 -9.18
CA LYS A 634 -6.75 21.41 -8.25
C LYS A 634 -5.25 21.51 -8.51
N VAL A 635 -4.47 21.60 -7.44
CA VAL A 635 -3.00 21.51 -7.52
C VAL A 635 -2.60 20.05 -7.41
N ILE A 636 -1.78 19.58 -8.36
CA ILE A 636 -1.17 18.25 -8.28
C ILE A 636 0.10 18.37 -7.46
N ILE A 637 0.22 17.57 -6.41
CA ILE A 637 1.41 17.46 -5.57
C ILE A 637 1.98 16.04 -5.70
N TYR A 638 3.28 15.90 -5.47
CA TYR A 638 3.95 14.61 -5.55
C TYR A 638 5.11 14.52 -4.57
N ASP A 639 5.52 13.28 -4.25
CA ASP A 639 6.67 13.03 -3.41
C ASP A 639 7.68 12.14 -4.14
N TRP A 640 8.92 12.64 -4.24
CA TRP A 640 10.00 11.99 -4.96
C TRP A 640 10.51 10.72 -4.27
N MET A 641 10.43 10.62 -2.94
CA MET A 641 10.86 9.45 -2.18
C MET A 641 9.79 8.36 -2.11
N ARG A 642 8.52 8.74 -1.93
CA ARG A 642 7.39 7.83 -1.72
C ARG A 642 6.71 7.41 -3.01
N GLY A 643 6.95 8.12 -4.11
CA GLY A 643 6.48 7.73 -5.44
C GLY A 643 4.96 7.82 -5.61
N TRP A 644 4.31 8.81 -5.00
CA TRP A 644 2.88 9.08 -5.19
C TRP A 644 2.65 10.44 -5.85
N MET A 645 1.51 10.57 -6.53
CA MET A 645 0.91 11.83 -6.96
C MET A 645 -0.48 11.96 -6.33
N LYS A 646 -0.83 13.19 -5.93
CA LYS A 646 -2.13 13.49 -5.32
C LYS A 646 -2.68 14.80 -5.85
N ALA A 647 -3.99 14.88 -6.03
CA ALA A 647 -4.70 16.10 -6.34
C ALA A 647 -5.23 16.72 -5.04
N VAL A 648 -4.97 18.01 -4.83
CA VAL A 648 -5.46 18.76 -3.67
C VAL A 648 -6.61 19.66 -4.10
N THR A 649 -7.73 19.50 -3.41
CA THR A 649 -8.87 20.41 -3.50
C THR A 649 -8.77 21.41 -2.36
N LEU A 650 -8.80 22.70 -2.71
CA LEU A 650 -8.86 23.81 -1.75
C LEU A 650 -10.24 24.45 -1.81
N PHE A 651 -10.70 25.01 -0.70
CA PHE A 651 -11.87 25.90 -0.69
C PHE A 651 -11.56 27.20 -1.45
N ASP A 652 -12.61 27.96 -1.78
CA ASP A 652 -12.47 29.28 -2.44
C ASP A 652 -11.62 30.27 -1.65
N ASP A 653 -11.62 30.14 -0.31
CA ASP A 653 -10.77 30.91 0.60
C ASP A 653 -9.32 30.40 0.68
N GLY A 654 -8.94 29.43 -0.16
CA GLY A 654 -7.59 28.84 -0.23
C GLY A 654 -7.27 27.82 0.87
N SER A 655 -8.16 27.59 1.83
CA SER A 655 -7.93 26.59 2.89
C SER A 655 -8.06 25.16 2.37
N PHE A 656 -7.36 24.23 3.01
CA PHE A 656 -7.40 22.81 2.63
C PHE A 656 -8.82 22.23 2.77
N ASN A 657 -9.34 21.62 1.69
CA ASN A 657 -10.57 20.84 1.75
C ASN A 657 -10.25 19.35 1.83
N LYS A 658 -9.71 18.77 0.76
CA LYS A 658 -9.39 17.34 0.70
C LYS A 658 -8.25 17.04 -0.28
N MET A 659 -7.72 15.82 -0.18
CA MET A 659 -6.63 15.34 -1.01
C MET A 659 -6.86 13.89 -1.41
N GLU A 660 -6.70 13.60 -2.70
CA GLU A 660 -6.99 12.29 -3.29
C GLU A 660 -5.81 11.80 -4.14
N PRO A 661 -5.64 10.47 -4.33
CA PRO A 661 -4.68 9.95 -5.30
C PRO A 661 -4.94 10.49 -6.72
N PHE A 662 -3.87 10.83 -7.44
CA PHE A 662 -3.95 11.22 -8.85
C PHE A 662 -3.21 10.20 -9.70
N ALA A 663 -3.88 9.63 -10.71
CA ALA A 663 -3.32 8.61 -11.61
C ALA A 663 -2.56 7.50 -10.86
N SER A 664 -3.17 6.93 -9.81
CA SER A 664 -2.49 6.08 -8.82
C SER A 664 -1.91 4.77 -9.36
N ASP A 665 -2.37 4.32 -10.52
CA ASP A 665 -1.89 3.10 -11.16
C ASP A 665 -0.59 3.34 -11.96
N ILE A 666 -0.16 4.60 -12.09
CA ILE A 666 1.12 4.96 -12.70
C ILE A 666 2.25 4.76 -11.69
N GLU A 667 3.13 3.80 -11.98
CA GLU A 667 4.37 3.62 -11.24
C GLU A 667 5.36 4.76 -11.50
N LEU A 668 6.01 5.26 -10.45
CA LEU A 668 6.99 6.35 -10.51
C LEU A 668 8.37 5.90 -10.02
N ASN A 669 9.41 6.34 -10.72
CA ASN A 669 10.82 6.09 -10.42
C ASN A 669 11.49 7.40 -10.03
N ASN A 670 11.20 7.87 -8.81
CA ASN A 670 11.79 9.10 -8.28
C ASN A 670 11.47 10.31 -9.19
N LEU A 671 10.18 10.62 -9.33
CA LEU A 671 9.65 11.73 -10.14
C LEU A 671 10.23 13.07 -9.66
N ILE A 672 11.10 13.68 -10.47
CA ILE A 672 11.86 14.88 -10.11
C ILE A 672 11.21 16.16 -10.63
N ASP A 673 10.42 16.06 -11.70
CA ASP A 673 9.73 17.20 -12.29
C ASP A 673 8.43 16.81 -13.00
N MET A 674 7.48 17.75 -13.02
CA MET A 674 6.17 17.62 -13.64
C MET A 674 5.76 18.94 -14.30
N GLU A 675 5.40 18.90 -15.58
CA GLU A 675 5.07 20.11 -16.35
C GLU A 675 3.87 19.88 -17.26
N LEU A 676 3.05 20.92 -17.48
CA LEU A 676 1.99 20.92 -18.48
C LEU A 676 2.51 21.40 -19.84
N SER A 677 2.19 20.67 -20.90
CA SER A 677 2.38 21.13 -22.27
C SER A 677 1.31 22.16 -22.68
N ASP A 678 1.56 22.87 -23.77
CA ASP A 678 0.59 23.80 -24.38
C ASP A 678 -0.67 23.07 -24.91
N ASP A 679 -0.59 21.74 -25.07
CA ASP A 679 -1.71 20.85 -25.41
C ASP A 679 -2.32 20.13 -24.20
N GLY A 680 -2.01 20.52 -22.96
CA GLY A 680 -2.70 20.04 -21.76
C GLY A 680 -2.27 18.67 -21.23
N ARG A 681 -1.25 18.04 -21.83
CA ARG A 681 -0.64 16.81 -21.29
C ARG A 681 0.27 17.12 -20.11
N ILE A 682 0.22 16.26 -19.11
CA ILE A 682 1.14 16.33 -17.96
C ILE A 682 2.36 15.46 -18.29
N TYR A 683 3.50 16.09 -18.49
CA TYR A 683 4.79 15.43 -18.66
C TYR A 683 5.40 15.11 -17.29
N LEU A 684 6.13 13.99 -17.25
CA LEU A 684 6.78 13.44 -16.07
C LEU A 684 8.26 13.19 -16.38
N LEU A 685 9.15 13.73 -15.54
CA LEU A 685 10.58 13.50 -15.59
C LEU A 685 11.01 12.66 -14.37
N GLU A 686 11.52 11.46 -14.62
CA GLU A 686 11.92 10.50 -13.59
C GLU A 686 13.44 10.47 -13.46
N TYR A 687 13.96 10.70 -12.24
CA TYR A 687 15.39 10.67 -11.95
C TYR A 687 15.97 9.25 -12.02
N GLY A 688 15.18 8.25 -11.62
CA GLY A 688 15.62 6.87 -11.44
C GLY A 688 16.23 6.59 -10.05
N SER A 689 16.60 5.33 -9.81
CA SER A 689 16.86 4.84 -8.44
C SER A 689 18.26 5.14 -7.87
N GLY A 690 19.25 5.42 -8.72
CA GLY A 690 20.65 5.64 -8.35
C GLY A 690 20.99 7.13 -8.26
N TRP A 691 21.53 7.56 -7.13
CA TRP A 691 21.91 8.96 -6.91
C TRP A 691 23.21 9.30 -7.64
N PHE A 692 23.28 10.50 -8.22
CA PHE A 692 24.48 10.99 -8.92
C PHE A 692 25.01 10.05 -10.03
N SER A 693 24.13 9.31 -10.71
CA SER A 693 24.49 8.28 -11.69
C SER A 693 23.45 8.14 -12.79
N LYS A 694 23.86 7.71 -14.00
CA LYS A 694 22.92 7.27 -15.05
C LYS A 694 22.06 6.11 -14.55
N ASN A 695 20.76 6.25 -14.72
CA ASN A 695 19.77 5.29 -14.25
C ASN A 695 19.03 4.63 -15.39
N GLU A 696 19.00 3.30 -15.42
CA GLU A 696 18.25 2.50 -16.41
C GLU A 696 16.74 2.75 -16.34
N ASN A 697 16.23 3.17 -15.18
CA ASN A 697 14.83 3.54 -14.96
C ASN A 697 14.59 5.05 -14.90
N SER A 698 15.57 5.89 -15.26
CA SER A 698 15.28 7.30 -15.58
C SER A 698 14.36 7.36 -16.79
N ALA A 699 13.46 8.34 -16.86
CA ALA A 699 12.54 8.41 -17.98
C ALA A 699 11.98 9.82 -18.21
N LEU A 700 11.60 10.06 -19.47
CA LEU A 700 10.69 11.12 -19.87
C LEU A 700 9.41 10.45 -20.36
N SER A 701 8.27 10.89 -19.82
CA SER A 701 6.96 10.34 -20.16
C SER A 701 5.87 11.41 -20.06
N TYR A 702 4.65 11.10 -20.50
CA TYR A 702 3.48 11.91 -20.19
C TYR A 702 2.30 11.04 -19.73
N ILE A 703 1.37 11.63 -19.01
CA ILE A 703 0.11 11.01 -18.59
C ILE A 703 -0.88 11.09 -19.75
N GLU A 704 -1.35 9.93 -20.20
CA GLU A 704 -2.39 9.79 -21.20
C GLU A 704 -3.71 9.46 -20.50
N TYR A 705 -4.77 10.18 -20.84
CA TYR A 705 -6.11 9.94 -20.30
C TYR A 705 -7.01 9.26 -21.34
N ASN A 706 -7.51 8.09 -20.99
CA ASN A 706 -8.40 7.27 -21.79
C ASN A 706 -9.86 7.51 -21.37
N GLY A 707 -10.43 8.62 -21.83
CA GLY A 707 -11.83 8.99 -21.58
C GLY A 707 -12.86 8.26 -22.45
N GLY A 708 -12.41 7.51 -23.46
CA GLY A 708 -13.25 6.72 -24.35
C GLY A 708 -13.67 5.36 -23.76
N ASN A 709 -14.16 4.50 -24.65
CA ASN A 709 -14.42 3.09 -24.36
C ASN A 709 -13.12 2.35 -24.02
N ARG A 710 -13.14 1.42 -23.06
CA ARG A 710 -11.96 0.70 -22.61
C ARG A 710 -12.04 -0.78 -23.00
N PRO A 711 -10.92 -1.44 -23.32
CA PRO A 711 -10.93 -2.89 -23.51
C PRO A 711 -11.45 -3.63 -22.27
N PRO A 712 -12.18 -4.75 -22.44
CA PRO A 712 -12.63 -5.58 -21.34
C PRO A 712 -11.49 -6.04 -20.42
N LEU A 713 -11.77 -6.22 -19.13
CA LEU A 713 -10.85 -6.85 -18.17
C LEU A 713 -10.99 -8.37 -18.25
N ILE A 714 -9.87 -9.08 -18.32
CA ILE A 714 -9.80 -10.53 -18.18
C ILE A 714 -9.13 -10.84 -16.85
N ASP A 715 -9.85 -11.54 -15.97
CA ASP A 715 -9.36 -11.93 -14.65
C ASP A 715 -8.69 -13.31 -14.71
N ASN A 716 -9.37 -14.32 -15.27
CA ASN A 716 -8.86 -15.69 -15.30
C ASN A 716 -9.48 -16.54 -16.42
N MET A 717 -8.71 -17.47 -16.99
CA MET A 717 -9.19 -18.47 -17.95
C MET A 717 -8.96 -19.88 -17.40
N ILE A 718 -9.96 -20.75 -17.49
CA ILE A 718 -9.92 -22.12 -16.96
C ILE A 718 -10.31 -23.10 -18.08
N VAL A 719 -9.55 -24.20 -18.22
CA VAL A 719 -9.93 -25.36 -19.04
C VAL A 719 -10.05 -26.59 -18.14
N ASP A 720 -11.19 -27.26 -18.17
CA ASP A 720 -11.51 -28.39 -17.27
C ASP A 720 -10.58 -29.61 -17.46
N LYS A 721 -10.07 -29.81 -18.67
CA LYS A 721 -9.14 -30.88 -19.04
C LYS A 721 -8.09 -30.36 -20.02
N THR A 722 -6.83 -30.58 -19.68
CA THR A 722 -5.69 -30.18 -20.52
C THR A 722 -5.02 -31.36 -21.21
N SER A 723 -5.45 -32.60 -20.94
CA SER A 723 -5.05 -33.77 -21.72
C SER A 723 -6.05 -34.92 -21.63
N GLY A 724 -5.96 -35.87 -22.56
CA GLY A 724 -6.72 -37.12 -22.54
C GLY A 724 -6.93 -37.75 -23.92
N LYS A 725 -7.50 -38.96 -23.92
CA LYS A 725 -7.85 -39.71 -25.13
C LYS A 725 -8.79 -38.98 -26.08
N LEU A 726 -8.68 -39.32 -27.36
CA LEU A 726 -9.66 -38.96 -28.37
C LEU A 726 -10.92 -39.84 -28.25
N PRO A 727 -12.12 -39.27 -28.46
CA PRO A 727 -12.37 -37.82 -28.57
C PRO A 727 -12.22 -37.11 -27.22
N LEU A 728 -11.40 -36.06 -27.16
CA LEU A 728 -11.18 -35.29 -25.93
C LEU A 728 -12.17 -34.13 -25.89
N SER A 729 -13.16 -34.20 -25.00
CA SER A 729 -14.08 -33.09 -24.75
C SER A 729 -13.56 -32.21 -23.63
N VAL A 730 -13.38 -30.92 -23.93
CA VAL A 730 -12.96 -29.87 -23.01
C VAL A 730 -14.01 -28.77 -22.92
N THR A 731 -14.03 -28.10 -21.79
CA THR A 731 -14.82 -26.91 -21.51
C THR A 731 -13.89 -25.81 -21.02
N ALA A 732 -13.82 -24.72 -21.76
CA ALA A 732 -13.08 -23.52 -21.40
C ALA A 732 -14.05 -22.44 -20.88
N LYS A 733 -13.69 -21.80 -19.77
CA LYS A 733 -14.43 -20.70 -19.14
C LYS A 733 -13.50 -19.50 -18.95
N ILE A 734 -14.06 -18.30 -19.02
CA ILE A 734 -13.34 -17.04 -18.83
C ILE A 734 -14.06 -16.19 -17.80
N GLU A 735 -13.32 -15.57 -16.89
CA GLU A 735 -13.84 -14.54 -16.01
C GLU A 735 -13.40 -13.20 -16.60
N ALA A 736 -14.37 -12.43 -17.08
CA ALA A 736 -14.12 -11.14 -17.71
C ALA A 736 -15.28 -10.18 -17.40
N LYS A 737 -14.97 -8.89 -17.36
CA LYS A 737 -15.95 -7.82 -17.15
C LYS A 737 -15.64 -6.63 -18.03
N ASP A 738 -16.70 -5.95 -18.45
CA ASP A 738 -16.58 -4.64 -19.05
C ASP A 738 -16.56 -3.57 -17.94
N ARG A 739 -15.84 -2.47 -18.15
CA ARG A 739 -15.72 -1.41 -17.13
C ARG A 739 -16.83 -0.37 -17.23
N GLU A 740 -17.51 -0.31 -18.35
CA GLU A 740 -18.66 0.55 -18.63
C GLU A 740 -19.98 -0.24 -18.51
N ASP A 741 -19.91 -1.50 -18.02
CA ASP A 741 -21.00 -2.48 -17.97
C ASP A 741 -21.63 -2.76 -19.35
N ASP A 742 -20.85 -2.58 -20.43
CA ASP A 742 -21.27 -2.92 -21.79
C ASP A 742 -21.36 -4.45 -21.98
N ALA A 743 -22.14 -4.88 -22.97
CA ALA A 743 -22.33 -6.30 -23.24
C ALA A 743 -21.09 -6.94 -23.90
N LEU A 744 -20.62 -8.06 -23.35
CA LEU A 744 -19.44 -8.78 -23.85
C LEU A 744 -19.78 -9.91 -24.84
N THR A 745 -18.86 -10.15 -25.77
CA THR A 745 -18.83 -11.27 -26.70
C THR A 745 -17.46 -11.96 -26.66
N TYR A 746 -17.43 -13.29 -26.75
CA TYR A 746 -16.23 -14.09 -26.55
C TYR A 746 -15.89 -14.87 -27.82
N VAL A 747 -14.72 -14.60 -28.42
CA VAL A 747 -14.22 -15.31 -29.60
C VAL A 747 -13.10 -16.26 -29.17
N TRP A 748 -13.43 -17.54 -29.04
CA TRP A 748 -12.53 -18.60 -28.63
C TRP A 748 -11.70 -19.08 -29.81
N ASP A 749 -10.38 -19.07 -29.70
CA ASP A 749 -9.45 -19.77 -30.59
C ASP A 749 -9.13 -21.14 -29.96
N LEU A 750 -9.44 -22.21 -30.68
CA LEU A 750 -9.32 -23.58 -30.18
C LEU A 750 -7.97 -24.21 -30.52
N GLY A 751 -7.01 -23.44 -31.06
CA GLY A 751 -5.63 -23.86 -31.31
C GLY A 751 -5.46 -24.75 -32.55
N ASN A 752 -6.53 -25.10 -33.25
CA ASN A 752 -6.54 -25.90 -34.48
C ASN A 752 -6.84 -25.05 -35.74
N GLY A 753 -6.89 -23.72 -35.60
CA GLY A 753 -7.31 -22.78 -36.63
C GLY A 753 -8.82 -22.56 -36.71
N GLU A 754 -9.62 -23.22 -35.86
CA GLU A 754 -11.05 -22.92 -35.70
C GLU A 754 -11.26 -21.89 -34.59
N THR A 755 -12.16 -20.94 -34.85
CA THR A 755 -12.63 -19.97 -33.87
C THR A 755 -14.13 -20.13 -33.63
N LYS A 756 -14.59 -19.94 -32.39
CA LYS A 756 -16.02 -20.02 -32.03
C LYS A 756 -16.44 -18.81 -31.21
N GLU A 757 -17.54 -18.18 -31.58
CA GLU A 757 -18.09 -17.02 -30.88
C GLU A 757 -19.21 -17.43 -29.91
N THR A 758 -19.18 -16.93 -28.68
CA THR A 758 -20.22 -17.14 -27.65
C THR A 758 -20.61 -15.82 -26.97
N LYS A 759 -21.83 -15.77 -26.42
CA LYS A 759 -22.28 -14.68 -25.52
C LYS A 759 -22.10 -15.00 -24.05
N GLU A 760 -22.13 -16.28 -23.72
CA GLU A 760 -21.77 -16.77 -22.39
C GLU A 760 -20.25 -16.90 -22.30
N PRO A 761 -19.66 -16.68 -21.11
CA PRO A 761 -18.22 -16.76 -20.88
C PRO A 761 -17.69 -18.21 -20.83
N GLU A 762 -18.22 -19.08 -21.68
CA GLU A 762 -17.92 -20.51 -21.70
C GLU A 762 -18.05 -21.10 -23.11
N VAL A 763 -17.14 -22.02 -23.46
CA VAL A 763 -17.21 -22.84 -24.67
C VAL A 763 -16.88 -24.30 -24.36
N SER A 764 -17.66 -25.23 -24.93
CA SER A 764 -17.28 -26.64 -25.00
C SER A 764 -16.87 -27.00 -26.43
N TYR A 765 -15.80 -27.81 -26.53
CA TYR A 765 -15.27 -28.32 -27.78
C TYR A 765 -14.74 -29.75 -27.63
N THR A 766 -14.77 -30.53 -28.71
CA THR A 766 -14.31 -31.91 -28.74
C THR A 766 -13.23 -32.07 -29.80
N TYR A 767 -12.03 -32.44 -29.39
CA TYR A 767 -10.92 -32.74 -30.29
C TYR A 767 -11.00 -34.20 -30.75
N GLU A 768 -11.13 -34.38 -32.06
CA GLU A 768 -11.22 -35.70 -32.72
C GLU A 768 -9.85 -36.20 -33.24
N ASN A 769 -8.88 -35.30 -33.36
CA ASN A 769 -7.54 -35.60 -33.86
C ASN A 769 -6.51 -35.37 -32.76
N ALA A 770 -5.44 -36.17 -32.80
CA ALA A 770 -4.33 -36.01 -31.88
C ALA A 770 -3.57 -34.72 -32.19
N GLY A 771 -3.16 -33.99 -31.16
CA GLY A 771 -2.41 -32.76 -31.33
C GLY A 771 -2.31 -31.92 -30.07
N ASP A 772 -1.40 -30.96 -30.13
CA ASP A 772 -1.19 -29.96 -29.09
C ASP A 772 -1.89 -28.66 -29.51
N TYR A 773 -2.96 -28.30 -28.80
CA TYR A 773 -3.82 -27.19 -29.14
C TYR A 773 -3.67 -26.04 -28.12
N ALA A 774 -3.36 -24.86 -28.64
CA ALA A 774 -3.23 -23.63 -27.86
C ALA A 774 -4.58 -22.90 -27.78
N VAL A 775 -5.34 -23.10 -26.69
CA VAL A 775 -6.67 -22.51 -26.52
C VAL A 775 -6.56 -21.10 -25.93
N SER A 776 -7.24 -20.12 -26.52
CA SER A 776 -7.33 -18.75 -25.99
C SER A 776 -8.69 -18.12 -26.30
N VAL A 777 -9.00 -16.97 -25.71
CA VAL A 777 -10.22 -16.21 -26.02
C VAL A 777 -9.91 -14.73 -26.22
N THR A 778 -10.56 -14.13 -27.21
CA THR A 778 -10.62 -12.67 -27.37
C THR A 778 -11.98 -12.21 -26.89
N VAL A 779 -12.00 -11.43 -25.81
CA VAL A 779 -13.19 -10.80 -25.25
C VAL A 779 -13.38 -9.45 -25.94
N LYS A 780 -14.60 -9.16 -26.37
CA LYS A 780 -14.95 -7.97 -27.13
C LYS A 780 -16.18 -7.31 -26.51
N ASP A 781 -16.16 -6.00 -26.35
CA ASP A 781 -17.33 -5.22 -25.97
C ASP A 781 -18.19 -4.82 -27.19
N ASP A 782 -19.35 -4.21 -26.94
CA ASP A 782 -20.28 -3.79 -27.99
C ASP A 782 -19.86 -2.51 -28.75
N LYS A 783 -18.83 -1.81 -28.26
CA LYS A 783 -18.24 -0.60 -28.86
C LYS A 783 -16.99 -0.88 -29.67
N GLY A 784 -16.47 -2.10 -29.65
CA GLY A 784 -15.43 -2.62 -30.53
C GLY A 784 -14.07 -2.86 -29.90
N GLU A 785 -13.83 -2.52 -28.63
CA GLU A 785 -12.54 -2.79 -27.98
C GLU A 785 -12.43 -4.26 -27.58
N THR A 786 -11.19 -4.74 -27.48
CA THR A 786 -10.93 -6.18 -27.26
C THR A 786 -9.77 -6.42 -26.32
N ALA A 787 -9.89 -7.46 -25.49
CA ALA A 787 -8.81 -8.02 -24.70
C ALA A 787 -8.61 -9.50 -25.05
N LYS A 788 -7.36 -9.98 -25.02
CA LYS A 788 -7.03 -11.37 -25.33
C LYS A 788 -6.46 -12.06 -24.10
N SER A 789 -6.95 -13.27 -23.80
CA SER A 789 -6.47 -14.08 -22.69
C SER A 789 -5.06 -14.62 -22.95
N GLU A 790 -4.44 -15.13 -21.90
CA GLU A 790 -3.33 -16.08 -22.04
C GLU A 790 -3.78 -17.36 -22.78
N THR A 791 -2.80 -18.16 -23.19
CA THR A 791 -3.03 -19.40 -23.95
C THR A 791 -2.85 -20.62 -23.05
N ILE A 792 -3.83 -21.53 -23.06
CA ILE A 792 -3.79 -22.78 -22.29
C ILE A 792 -3.56 -23.96 -23.24
N PRO A 793 -2.50 -24.78 -23.03
CA PRO A 793 -2.25 -25.95 -23.87
C PRO A 793 -3.21 -27.10 -23.54
N VAL A 794 -3.76 -27.71 -24.58
CA VAL A 794 -4.62 -28.90 -24.52
C VAL A 794 -4.04 -29.99 -25.41
N ILE A 795 -3.68 -31.12 -24.82
CA ILE A 795 -3.04 -32.26 -25.50
C ILE A 795 -4.10 -33.32 -25.75
N ALA A 796 -4.65 -33.35 -26.97
CA ALA A 796 -5.63 -34.34 -27.34
C ALA A 796 -4.95 -35.59 -27.89
N GLY A 797 -5.38 -36.76 -27.45
CA GLY A 797 -4.86 -38.06 -27.89
C GLY A 797 -3.72 -38.64 -27.07
N ASN A 798 -3.30 -37.96 -26.01
CA ASN A 798 -2.43 -38.52 -24.98
C ASN A 798 -3.01 -38.22 -23.58
N SER A 799 -3.04 -39.21 -22.71
CA SER A 799 -3.55 -39.14 -21.35
C SER A 799 -2.37 -39.20 -20.38
N ARG A 800 -2.44 -38.42 -19.31
CA ARG A 800 -1.39 -38.48 -18.29
C ARG A 800 -1.38 -39.88 -17.65
N PRO A 801 -0.25 -40.60 -17.60
CA PRO A 801 -0.20 -41.92 -17.01
C PRO A 801 -0.44 -41.86 -15.50
N GLU A 802 -1.04 -42.91 -14.94
CA GLU A 802 -1.24 -43.06 -13.50
C GLU A 802 -0.11 -43.86 -12.88
N VAL A 803 0.43 -43.40 -11.75
CA VAL A 803 1.49 -44.10 -11.01
C VAL A 803 0.96 -44.50 -9.63
N ALA A 804 1.24 -45.73 -9.22
CA ALA A 804 0.90 -46.26 -7.91
C ALA A 804 2.15 -46.78 -7.19
N ILE A 805 2.23 -46.53 -5.88
CA ILE A 805 3.27 -47.03 -4.99
C ILE A 805 2.58 -47.89 -3.93
N ASN A 806 2.97 -49.16 -3.85
CA ASN A 806 2.48 -50.12 -2.86
C ASN A 806 3.59 -50.49 -1.87
N MET A 807 3.29 -50.42 -0.57
CA MET A 807 4.21 -50.80 0.51
C MET A 807 3.90 -52.24 0.95
N ASN A 808 4.74 -53.19 0.55
CA ASN A 808 4.47 -54.63 0.61
C ASN A 808 5.05 -55.33 1.85
N GLY A 809 5.85 -54.65 2.68
CA GLY A 809 6.41 -55.21 3.91
C GLY A 809 7.20 -54.19 4.72
N GLY A 810 7.34 -54.43 6.04
CA GLY A 810 7.84 -53.43 6.98
C GLY A 810 6.71 -52.64 7.65
N ASN A 811 7.08 -51.66 8.49
CA ASN A 811 6.14 -50.81 9.20
C ASN A 811 5.46 -49.82 8.24
N THR A 812 4.14 -49.82 8.17
CA THR A 812 3.39 -48.92 7.26
C THR A 812 2.92 -47.61 7.91
N SER A 813 3.08 -47.45 9.23
CA SER A 813 2.64 -46.25 9.96
C SER A 813 3.76 -45.21 10.10
N PHE A 814 5.00 -45.66 10.24
CA PHE A 814 6.21 -44.83 10.33
C PHE A 814 7.43 -45.64 9.86
N PHE A 815 8.53 -44.97 9.56
CA PHE A 815 9.78 -45.67 9.29
C PHE A 815 10.60 -45.84 10.58
N LEU A 816 11.21 -47.01 10.75
CA LEU A 816 12.14 -47.32 11.84
C LEU A 816 13.56 -47.40 11.27
N GLN A 817 14.52 -46.74 11.92
CA GLN A 817 15.91 -46.76 11.46
C GLN A 817 16.44 -48.19 11.44
N GLY A 818 17.00 -48.61 10.29
CA GLY A 818 17.57 -49.95 10.11
C GLY A 818 16.56 -51.08 9.86
N VAL A 819 15.25 -50.86 10.02
CA VAL A 819 14.21 -51.87 9.72
C VAL A 819 13.80 -51.79 8.25
N PRO A 820 14.01 -52.84 7.44
CA PRO A 820 13.76 -52.77 6.01
C PRO A 820 12.27 -52.63 5.65
N ILE A 821 11.97 -51.79 4.66
CA ILE A 821 10.65 -51.55 4.08
C ILE A 821 10.64 -52.04 2.63
N THR A 822 9.72 -52.92 2.27
CA THR A 822 9.59 -53.45 0.90
C THR A 822 8.49 -52.70 0.16
N TYR A 823 8.75 -52.31 -1.09
CA TYR A 823 7.79 -51.58 -1.93
C TYR A 823 7.72 -52.16 -3.35
N SER A 824 6.64 -51.83 -4.06
CA SER A 824 6.52 -52.01 -5.51
C SER A 824 5.79 -50.84 -6.13
N VAL A 825 6.27 -50.40 -7.28
CA VAL A 825 5.70 -49.32 -8.09
C VAL A 825 5.11 -49.92 -9.36
N SER A 826 3.95 -49.43 -9.74
CA SER A 826 3.34 -49.72 -11.03
C SER A 826 2.92 -48.42 -11.70
N ALA A 827 3.10 -48.35 -13.02
CA ALA A 827 2.47 -47.34 -13.84
C ALA A 827 1.36 -47.99 -14.67
N THR A 828 0.30 -47.25 -14.93
CA THR A 828 -0.74 -47.62 -15.89
C THR A 828 -0.94 -46.45 -16.82
N ASP A 829 -0.78 -46.72 -18.10
CA ASP A 829 -1.12 -45.76 -19.13
C ASP A 829 -2.57 -45.99 -19.54
N ALA A 830 -3.40 -44.96 -19.43
CA ALA A 830 -4.78 -45.07 -19.85
C ALA A 830 -4.86 -45.41 -21.34
N ASP A 831 -3.91 -44.95 -22.16
CA ASP A 831 -3.87 -45.05 -23.62
C ASP A 831 -3.61 -46.46 -24.15
N GLY A 832 -3.15 -47.37 -23.28
CA GLY A 832 -2.99 -48.79 -23.58
C GLY A 832 -1.60 -49.18 -24.04
N ASP A 833 -0.63 -48.26 -23.96
CA ASP A 833 0.77 -48.55 -24.25
C ASP A 833 1.40 -49.47 -23.20
N ALA A 834 2.30 -50.33 -23.67
CA ALA A 834 3.09 -51.17 -22.78
C ALA A 834 4.05 -50.29 -21.99
N ILE A 835 3.99 -50.37 -20.67
CA ILE A 835 4.88 -49.62 -19.77
C ILE A 835 6.33 -49.99 -20.05
N ASP A 836 7.14 -49.01 -20.46
CA ASP A 836 8.59 -49.17 -20.57
C ASP A 836 9.23 -48.99 -19.19
N PRO A 837 9.81 -50.04 -18.57
CA PRO A 837 10.43 -49.93 -17.25
C PRO A 837 11.59 -48.93 -17.21
N SER A 838 12.18 -48.56 -18.35
CA SER A 838 13.24 -47.55 -18.43
C SER A 838 12.75 -46.12 -18.25
N ASN A 839 11.44 -45.87 -18.43
CA ASN A 839 10.79 -44.59 -18.19
C ASN A 839 10.19 -44.47 -16.78
N LEU A 840 10.27 -45.54 -15.97
CA LEU A 840 9.85 -45.54 -14.58
C LEU A 840 11.02 -45.12 -13.69
N PHE A 841 10.83 -44.06 -12.91
CA PHE A 841 11.82 -43.56 -11.96
C PHE A 841 11.30 -43.66 -10.53
N VAL A 842 12.10 -44.19 -9.62
CA VAL A 842 11.77 -44.37 -8.19
C VAL A 842 12.90 -43.84 -7.32
N SER A 843 12.57 -43.02 -6.33
CA SER A 843 13.51 -42.46 -5.36
C SER A 843 12.96 -42.45 -3.94
N VAL A 844 13.87 -42.43 -2.96
CA VAL A 844 13.53 -42.24 -1.54
C VAL A 844 14.32 -41.07 -0.98
N ASP A 845 13.63 -40.16 -0.31
CA ASP A 845 14.20 -38.99 0.35
C ASP A 845 13.88 -38.96 1.84
N TYR A 846 14.71 -38.27 2.61
CA TYR A 846 14.49 -37.99 4.03
C TYR A 846 14.44 -36.47 4.25
N LEU A 847 13.41 -35.97 4.93
CA LEU A 847 13.11 -34.54 5.13
C LEU A 847 12.88 -34.25 6.61
N GLU A 848 13.19 -33.03 7.07
CA GLU A 848 12.94 -32.58 8.45
C GLU A 848 11.45 -32.45 8.77
N SER A 849 10.62 -32.03 7.81
CA SER A 849 9.17 -31.93 7.93
C SER A 849 8.45 -32.15 6.59
N TYR A 850 7.17 -32.52 6.64
CA TYR A 850 6.33 -32.68 5.45
C TYR A 850 5.47 -31.43 5.27
N ASP A 851 5.93 -30.50 4.43
CA ASP A 851 5.13 -29.38 3.96
C ASP A 851 4.65 -29.70 2.55
N GLN A 852 3.35 -29.57 2.25
CA GLN A 852 2.79 -29.99 0.95
C GLN A 852 3.40 -29.23 -0.24
N GLN A 853 4.05 -28.07 0.01
CA GLN A 853 4.77 -27.29 -0.98
C GLN A 853 6.21 -27.80 -1.28
N ASN A 854 6.77 -28.71 -0.46
CA ASN A 854 8.13 -29.24 -0.60
C ASN A 854 8.13 -30.76 -0.85
N GLN A 855 7.51 -31.21 -1.94
CA GLN A 855 7.60 -32.60 -2.38
C GLN A 855 9.06 -32.95 -2.78
N SER A 856 9.71 -33.82 -1.99
CA SER A 856 10.83 -34.73 -2.33
C SER A 856 11.78 -34.31 -3.48
N LEU A 857 12.94 -33.78 -3.08
CA LEU A 857 14.02 -33.21 -3.93
C LEU A 857 14.87 -34.25 -4.70
N GLY A 858 14.78 -35.55 -4.41
CA GLY A 858 15.62 -36.59 -5.03
C GLY A 858 15.06 -37.16 -6.34
N HIS A 859 13.75 -37.07 -6.57
CA HIS A 859 13.09 -37.54 -7.81
C HIS A 859 13.48 -36.73 -9.05
N GLN A 860 13.83 -35.47 -8.84
CA GLN A 860 13.72 -34.48 -9.89
C GLN A 860 14.95 -34.41 -10.79
N GLN A 861 16.15 -34.79 -10.35
CA GLN A 861 17.37 -34.51 -11.12
C GLN A 861 17.46 -35.19 -12.50
N VAL A 862 16.92 -36.40 -12.67
CA VAL A 862 17.08 -37.16 -13.94
C VAL A 862 15.94 -36.88 -14.92
N SER A 863 14.69 -36.87 -14.45
CA SER A 863 13.51 -36.51 -15.28
C SER A 863 13.47 -35.02 -15.61
N ALA A 864 13.86 -34.16 -14.65
CA ALA A 864 13.87 -32.71 -14.85
C ALA A 864 15.06 -32.25 -15.71
N ALA A 865 16.18 -32.97 -15.77
CA ALA A 865 17.26 -32.63 -16.70
C ALA A 865 16.88 -32.90 -18.18
N ILE A 866 16.09 -33.93 -18.45
CA ILE A 866 15.60 -34.24 -19.81
C ILE A 866 14.47 -33.26 -20.19
N THR A 867 13.51 -33.04 -19.30
CA THR A 867 12.38 -32.12 -19.53
C THR A 867 12.86 -30.65 -19.56
N GLY A 868 13.75 -30.26 -18.65
CA GLY A 868 14.40 -28.94 -18.62
C GLY A 868 15.26 -28.67 -19.86
N LYS A 869 15.90 -29.70 -20.43
CA LYS A 869 16.59 -29.57 -21.73
C LYS A 869 15.59 -29.30 -22.86
N ALA A 870 14.46 -29.99 -22.88
CA ALA A 870 13.42 -29.76 -23.88
C ALA A 870 12.78 -28.36 -23.72
N LEU A 871 12.48 -27.93 -22.49
CA LEU A 871 11.96 -26.60 -22.17
C LEU A 871 12.93 -25.49 -22.58
N THR A 872 14.20 -25.59 -22.21
CA THR A 872 15.23 -24.60 -22.62
C THR A 872 15.45 -24.53 -24.13
N GLN A 873 15.20 -25.61 -24.87
CA GLN A 873 15.28 -25.65 -26.33
C GLN A 873 13.98 -25.21 -27.03
N GLY A 874 12.83 -25.39 -26.37
CA GLY A 874 11.51 -24.97 -26.82
C GLY A 874 11.23 -23.48 -26.60
N MET A 875 11.84 -22.88 -25.57
CA MET A 875 11.74 -21.46 -25.25
C MET A 875 12.75 -20.59 -26.04
N ASP A 876 12.60 -19.28 -25.93
CA ASP A 876 13.53 -18.28 -26.46
C ASP A 876 14.86 -18.23 -25.70
N CYS A 877 15.01 -18.90 -24.55
CA CYS A 877 16.29 -19.06 -23.82
C CYS A 877 17.49 -19.41 -24.73
N LYS A 878 17.28 -20.22 -25.78
CA LYS A 878 18.32 -20.63 -26.76
C LYS A 878 18.88 -19.49 -27.62
N THR A 879 18.17 -18.36 -27.73
CA THR A 879 18.66 -17.21 -28.51
C THR A 879 19.76 -16.47 -27.78
N CYS A 880 19.73 -16.52 -26.44
CA CYS A 880 20.66 -15.79 -25.59
C CYS A 880 21.68 -16.70 -24.88
N HIS A 881 21.39 -17.99 -24.70
CA HIS A 881 22.26 -18.94 -23.99
C HIS A 881 22.51 -20.21 -24.83
N LYS A 882 23.72 -20.78 -24.73
CA LYS A 882 24.05 -22.11 -25.28
C LYS A 882 24.61 -23.01 -24.18
N GLU A 883 24.68 -24.32 -24.44
CA GLU A 883 25.09 -25.33 -23.45
C GLU A 883 26.55 -25.13 -22.96
N ALA A 884 27.51 -24.96 -23.88
CA ALA A 884 28.94 -24.88 -23.54
C ALA A 884 29.71 -23.70 -24.19
N GLU A 885 29.06 -22.92 -25.06
CA GLU A 885 29.66 -21.77 -25.75
C GLU A 885 28.98 -20.47 -25.30
N ALA A 886 29.73 -19.40 -25.06
CA ALA A 886 29.12 -18.10 -24.76
C ALA A 886 28.29 -17.58 -25.96
N SER A 887 27.21 -16.85 -25.66
CA SER A 887 26.35 -16.17 -26.63
C SER A 887 26.12 -14.72 -26.15
N ILE A 888 24.90 -14.17 -26.32
CA ILE A 888 24.49 -12.87 -25.79
C ILE A 888 24.53 -12.85 -24.24
N GLY A 889 24.17 -13.98 -23.60
CA GLY A 889 24.35 -14.25 -22.17
C GLY A 889 25.40 -15.34 -21.89
N PRO A 890 25.68 -15.65 -20.60
CA PRO A 890 26.61 -16.71 -20.21
C PRO A 890 26.14 -18.10 -20.69
N ASN A 891 27.06 -19.03 -20.95
CA ASN A 891 26.67 -20.41 -21.28
C ASN A 891 26.19 -21.16 -20.04
N TYR A 892 25.32 -22.16 -20.24
CA TYR A 892 24.70 -22.89 -19.13
C TYR A 892 25.73 -23.64 -18.26
N LEU A 893 26.82 -24.15 -18.85
CA LEU A 893 27.88 -24.82 -18.10
C LEU A 893 28.60 -23.89 -17.11
N ASP A 894 28.83 -22.62 -17.47
CA ASP A 894 29.47 -21.65 -16.59
C ASP A 894 28.51 -21.14 -15.51
N VAL A 895 27.23 -20.99 -15.85
CA VAL A 895 26.17 -20.75 -14.86
C VAL A 895 26.13 -21.88 -13.84
N ALA A 896 26.11 -23.13 -14.30
CA ALA A 896 26.11 -24.31 -13.46
C ALA A 896 27.32 -24.37 -12.51
N LYS A 897 28.53 -24.12 -13.01
CA LYS A 897 29.76 -24.12 -12.20
C LYS A 897 29.76 -23.03 -11.12
N LYS A 898 29.25 -21.83 -11.44
CA LYS A 898 29.20 -20.72 -10.47
C LYS A 898 28.32 -21.06 -9.27
N TYR A 899 27.18 -21.69 -9.51
CA TYR A 899 26.17 -21.95 -8.49
C TYR A 899 26.21 -23.36 -7.89
N ALA A 900 27.08 -24.26 -8.38
CA ALA A 900 27.15 -25.66 -7.96
C ALA A 900 27.41 -25.88 -6.45
N GLY A 901 28.04 -24.91 -5.77
CA GLY A 901 28.37 -25.00 -4.34
C GLY A 901 27.58 -24.07 -3.43
N GLU A 902 26.63 -23.30 -3.95
CA GLU A 902 25.85 -22.33 -3.17
C GLU A 902 24.59 -23.00 -2.59
N ALA A 903 24.35 -22.82 -1.28
CA ALA A 903 23.26 -23.48 -0.55
C ALA A 903 21.86 -23.13 -1.09
N ASP A 904 21.72 -21.96 -1.71
CA ASP A 904 20.49 -21.40 -2.28
C ASP A 904 20.55 -21.21 -3.80
N GLY A 905 21.63 -21.69 -4.46
CA GLY A 905 21.89 -21.43 -5.88
C GLY A 905 20.76 -21.87 -6.82
N LYS A 906 20.10 -22.99 -6.53
CA LYS A 906 18.95 -23.48 -7.32
C LYS A 906 17.72 -22.57 -7.19
N SER A 907 17.38 -22.16 -5.98
CA SER A 907 16.24 -21.27 -5.70
C SER A 907 16.49 -19.88 -6.27
N TYR A 908 17.73 -19.40 -6.21
CA TYR A 908 18.15 -18.16 -6.83
C TYR A 908 17.96 -18.17 -8.35
N LEU A 909 18.43 -19.24 -9.03
CA LEU A 909 18.27 -19.38 -10.48
C LEU A 909 16.80 -19.48 -10.89
N GLN A 910 15.96 -20.20 -10.13
CA GLN A 910 14.53 -20.28 -10.42
C GLN A 910 13.87 -18.90 -10.37
N LYS A 911 14.11 -18.16 -9.29
CA LYS A 911 13.60 -16.80 -9.16
C LYS A 911 14.06 -15.91 -10.31
N LYS A 912 15.33 -16.03 -10.73
CA LYS A 912 15.89 -15.25 -11.83
C LYS A 912 15.27 -15.56 -13.19
N ILE A 913 14.90 -16.81 -13.48
CA ILE A 913 14.22 -17.17 -14.73
C ILE A 913 12.83 -16.51 -14.81
N VAL A 914 12.09 -16.54 -13.70
CA VAL A 914 10.75 -15.95 -13.62
C VAL A 914 10.79 -14.42 -13.65
N SER A 915 11.68 -13.81 -12.85
CA SER A 915 11.73 -12.35 -12.68
C SER A 915 12.63 -11.63 -13.69
N GLY A 916 13.43 -12.35 -14.47
CA GLY A 916 14.51 -11.76 -15.27
C GLY A 916 15.61 -11.13 -14.39
N GLY A 917 16.53 -10.41 -15.03
CA GLY A 917 17.50 -9.54 -14.35
C GLY A 917 18.85 -9.38 -15.05
N GLY A 918 19.68 -8.44 -14.57
CA GLY A 918 21.01 -8.12 -15.10
C GLY A 918 22.12 -8.06 -14.04
N GLY A 919 23.35 -7.75 -14.45
CA GLY A 919 24.46 -7.35 -13.55
C GLY A 919 25.36 -8.47 -12.99
N VAL A 920 24.99 -9.74 -13.11
CA VAL A 920 25.75 -10.87 -12.53
C VAL A 920 26.80 -11.45 -13.48
N TRP A 921 26.57 -11.31 -14.79
CA TRP A 921 27.38 -11.87 -15.87
C TRP A 921 27.71 -10.83 -16.97
N GLY A 922 27.44 -9.55 -16.72
CA GLY A 922 27.59 -8.44 -17.66
C GLY A 922 26.37 -7.51 -17.69
N GLU A 923 26.39 -6.56 -18.62
CA GLU A 923 25.36 -5.50 -18.81
C GLU A 923 24.13 -5.98 -19.58
N VAL A 924 24.16 -7.19 -20.16
CA VAL A 924 23.04 -7.76 -20.90
C VAL A 924 22.00 -8.31 -19.93
N VAL A 925 20.78 -7.76 -20.00
CA VAL A 925 19.64 -8.15 -19.16
C VAL A 925 18.99 -9.42 -19.71
N MET A 926 18.71 -10.39 -18.83
CA MET A 926 17.91 -11.56 -19.14
C MET A 926 16.41 -11.20 -19.03
N PRO A 927 15.60 -11.37 -20.10
CA PRO A 927 14.15 -11.19 -20.05
C PRO A 927 13.50 -12.06 -18.97
N ALA A 928 12.42 -11.57 -18.39
CA ALA A 928 11.61 -12.30 -17.42
C ALA A 928 10.71 -13.31 -18.12
N HIS A 929 10.52 -14.47 -17.50
CA HIS A 929 9.58 -15.49 -17.96
C HIS A 929 8.52 -15.75 -16.88
N PRO A 930 7.65 -14.77 -16.58
CA PRO A 930 6.70 -14.84 -15.46
C PRO A 930 5.70 -15.98 -15.60
N ASN A 931 5.46 -16.44 -16.84
CA ASN A 931 4.48 -17.47 -17.17
C ASN A 931 5.06 -18.90 -17.12
N VAL A 932 6.36 -19.04 -16.80
CA VAL A 932 6.96 -20.35 -16.55
C VAL A 932 6.58 -20.75 -15.13
N THR A 933 5.90 -21.88 -15.00
CA THR A 933 5.46 -22.37 -13.70
C THR A 933 6.66 -22.65 -12.79
N GLN A 934 6.43 -22.66 -11.48
CA GLN A 934 7.47 -23.03 -10.52
C GLN A 934 8.08 -24.41 -10.84
N ASP A 935 7.26 -25.34 -11.33
CA ASP A 935 7.71 -26.67 -11.72
C ASP A 935 8.56 -26.69 -13.00
N GLU A 936 8.18 -25.95 -14.04
CA GLU A 936 8.99 -25.81 -15.27
C GLU A 936 10.30 -25.08 -15.00
N THR A 937 10.26 -24.04 -14.16
CA THR A 937 11.43 -23.26 -13.78
C THR A 937 12.43 -24.13 -13.01
N ARG A 938 11.92 -24.93 -12.07
CA ARG A 938 12.69 -25.93 -11.34
C ARG A 938 13.32 -26.95 -12.31
N GLN A 939 12.58 -27.39 -13.33
CA GLN A 939 13.12 -28.34 -14.31
C GLN A 939 14.24 -27.75 -15.17
N ILE A 940 14.09 -26.51 -15.63
CA ILE A 940 15.13 -25.77 -16.35
C ILE A 940 16.42 -25.65 -15.50
N VAL A 941 16.29 -25.29 -14.22
CA VAL A 941 17.44 -25.16 -13.32
C VAL A 941 18.11 -26.50 -13.05
N GLU A 942 17.36 -27.58 -12.87
CA GLU A 942 17.94 -28.91 -12.69
C GLU A 942 18.72 -29.38 -13.92
N TYR A 943 18.24 -29.09 -15.15
CA TYR A 943 19.03 -29.32 -16.36
C TYR A 943 20.34 -28.53 -16.37
N ILE A 944 20.30 -27.23 -16.09
CA ILE A 944 21.49 -26.36 -16.08
C ILE A 944 22.51 -26.90 -15.07
N MET A 945 22.08 -27.15 -13.83
CA MET A 945 22.96 -27.60 -12.75
C MET A 945 23.59 -28.97 -13.04
N ALA A 946 22.85 -29.87 -13.70
CA ALA A 946 23.35 -31.18 -14.11
C ALA A 946 24.52 -31.12 -15.12
N LEU A 947 24.74 -29.98 -15.81
CA LEU A 947 25.88 -29.83 -16.73
C LEU A 947 27.24 -29.75 -16.03
N ALA A 948 27.27 -29.33 -14.76
CA ALA A 948 28.51 -29.23 -13.96
C ALA A 948 28.80 -30.46 -13.09
N ASP A 949 27.83 -31.36 -12.94
CA ASP A 949 27.92 -32.50 -12.02
C ASP A 949 28.44 -33.76 -12.73
N ASN A 950 29.73 -34.05 -12.53
CA ASN A 950 30.36 -35.32 -12.96
C ASN A 950 30.28 -36.42 -11.87
N SER A 951 29.56 -36.15 -10.76
CA SER A 951 29.24 -37.15 -9.73
C SER A 951 28.09 -38.02 -10.22
N ALA A 952 28.24 -39.33 -10.11
CA ALA A 952 27.28 -40.36 -10.48
C ALA A 952 25.80 -39.94 -10.43
N LYS A 953 25.09 -40.04 -11.57
CA LYS A 953 23.63 -40.15 -11.62
C LYS A 953 23.18 -41.14 -10.54
N GLU A 954 22.52 -40.67 -9.48
CA GLU A 954 21.84 -41.54 -8.52
C GLU A 954 20.90 -42.44 -9.34
N LYS A 955 21.18 -43.74 -9.38
CA LYS A 955 20.39 -44.68 -10.19
C LYS A 955 19.01 -44.79 -9.57
N SER A 956 17.97 -44.67 -10.39
CA SER A 956 16.60 -45.03 -9.98
C SER A 956 16.62 -46.32 -9.20
N LEU A 957 15.93 -46.35 -8.06
CA LEU A 957 15.65 -47.60 -7.38
C LEU A 957 14.84 -48.52 -8.32
N PRO A 958 14.95 -49.85 -8.18
CA PRO A 958 14.17 -50.78 -9.01
C PRO A 958 12.66 -50.60 -8.77
N ALA A 959 11.83 -50.93 -9.77
CA ALA A 959 10.36 -50.88 -9.66
C ALA A 959 9.80 -51.64 -8.45
N SER A 960 10.53 -52.64 -7.94
CA SER A 960 10.26 -53.28 -6.66
C SER A 960 11.56 -53.54 -5.92
N GLY A 961 11.59 -53.30 -4.61
CA GLY A 961 12.78 -53.51 -3.82
C GLY A 961 12.56 -53.29 -2.33
N THR A 962 13.66 -53.27 -1.59
CA THR A 962 13.66 -53.05 -0.15
C THR A 962 14.52 -51.83 0.17
N ILE A 963 13.93 -50.87 0.87
CA ILE A 963 14.59 -49.66 1.39
C ILE A 963 15.00 -49.95 2.82
N GLN A 964 16.24 -49.66 3.18
CA GLN A 964 16.68 -49.68 4.58
C GLN A 964 16.73 -48.23 5.08
N PRO A 965 15.80 -47.80 5.95
CA PRO A 965 15.74 -46.41 6.38
C PRO A 965 17.00 -45.96 7.11
N ASN A 966 17.62 -44.89 6.61
CA ASN A 966 18.85 -44.32 7.15
C ASN A 966 18.78 -42.78 7.18
N PRO A 967 17.89 -42.20 8.02
CA PRO A 967 17.76 -40.75 8.16
C PRO A 967 19.05 -40.11 8.70
N LYS A 968 19.36 -38.88 8.29
CA LYS A 968 20.38 -38.04 8.94
C LYS A 968 19.80 -37.38 10.19
N GLN A 969 20.69 -36.83 11.03
CA GLN A 969 20.26 -36.09 12.22
C GLN A 969 19.46 -34.86 11.82
N GLY A 970 18.16 -34.83 12.17
CA GLY A 970 17.21 -33.77 11.79
C GLY A 970 16.05 -34.29 10.94
N ASP A 971 16.25 -35.36 10.18
CA ASP A 971 15.22 -35.91 9.30
C ASP A 971 14.14 -36.66 10.08
N ASN A 972 12.86 -36.36 9.80
CA ASN A 972 11.72 -36.97 10.47
C ASN A 972 10.64 -37.48 9.49
N VAL A 973 10.84 -37.37 8.18
CA VAL A 973 9.91 -37.86 7.16
C VAL A 973 10.68 -38.59 6.08
N MET A 974 10.28 -39.81 5.74
CA MET A 974 10.75 -40.54 4.57
C MET A 974 9.71 -40.42 3.45
N VAL A 975 10.09 -39.94 2.28
CA VAL A 975 9.20 -39.82 1.12
C VAL A 975 9.67 -40.73 0.00
N LEU A 976 8.84 -41.70 -0.40
CA LEU A 976 9.04 -42.54 -1.58
C LEU A 976 8.27 -41.93 -2.74
N THR A 977 8.96 -41.55 -3.80
CA THR A 977 8.38 -40.93 -5.00
C THR A 977 8.61 -41.81 -6.21
N ALA A 978 7.60 -41.92 -7.06
CA ALA A 978 7.67 -42.60 -8.34
C ALA A 978 7.05 -41.76 -9.45
N SER A 979 7.68 -41.75 -10.62
CA SER A 979 7.09 -41.20 -11.83
C SER A 979 7.24 -42.14 -13.01
N TYR A 980 6.36 -41.94 -13.98
CA TYR A 980 6.46 -42.58 -15.29
C TYR A 980 6.18 -41.55 -16.36
N THR A 981 7.05 -41.47 -17.36
CA THR A 981 6.83 -40.69 -18.58
C THR A 981 6.45 -41.63 -19.70
N ASP A 982 5.29 -41.41 -20.33
CA ASP A 982 4.92 -42.17 -21.52
C ASP A 982 5.81 -41.80 -22.72
N ASN A 983 5.58 -42.40 -23.88
CA ASN A 983 6.36 -42.10 -25.09
C ASN A 983 5.69 -41.02 -25.97
N GLY A 984 4.53 -40.51 -25.57
CA GLY A 984 3.61 -39.73 -26.39
C GLY A 984 2.92 -40.58 -27.46
N ALA A 985 1.68 -40.22 -27.82
CA ALA A 985 1.01 -40.74 -29.01
C ALA A 985 1.51 -40.00 -30.27
N GLU A 986 1.32 -40.61 -31.45
CA GLU A 986 1.72 -40.00 -32.74
C GLU A 986 1.09 -38.62 -32.92
N GLY A 987 1.93 -37.57 -32.91
CA GLY A 987 1.48 -36.17 -33.03
C GLY A 987 1.25 -35.42 -31.70
N THR A 988 1.61 -36.01 -30.55
CA THR A 988 1.50 -35.39 -29.21
C THR A 988 2.83 -35.45 -28.47
N ILE A 989 3.01 -34.58 -27.46
CA ILE A 989 4.15 -34.66 -26.56
C ILE A 989 3.99 -35.74 -25.48
N PRO A 990 5.10 -36.33 -24.98
CA PRO A 990 5.07 -37.24 -23.84
C PRO A 990 4.53 -36.59 -22.56
N LEU A 991 3.77 -37.34 -21.77
CA LEU A 991 3.24 -36.90 -20.48
C LEU A 991 3.83 -37.70 -19.31
N THR A 992 4.00 -37.04 -18.17
CA THR A 992 4.52 -37.65 -16.94
C THR A 992 3.43 -37.72 -15.86
N GLY A 993 3.26 -38.90 -15.29
CA GLY A 993 2.51 -39.17 -14.08
C GLY A 993 3.42 -39.30 -12.87
N VAL A 994 2.99 -38.82 -11.70
CA VAL A 994 3.78 -38.83 -10.45
C VAL A 994 2.93 -39.28 -9.27
N LYS A 995 3.52 -40.06 -8.37
CA LYS A 995 2.95 -40.44 -7.07
C LYS A 995 4.02 -40.37 -5.98
N SER A 996 3.64 -39.92 -4.78
CA SER A 996 4.51 -39.97 -3.60
C SER A 996 3.77 -40.58 -2.41
N VAL A 997 4.51 -41.28 -1.55
CA VAL A 997 4.07 -41.82 -0.25
C VAL A 997 5.04 -41.35 0.81
N ALA A 998 4.54 -40.68 1.85
CA ALA A 998 5.34 -40.20 2.97
C ALA A 998 5.09 -41.05 4.23
N LEU A 999 6.15 -41.49 4.89
CA LEU A 999 6.13 -42.10 6.22
C LEU A 999 6.81 -41.17 7.22
N GLN A 1000 6.15 -40.85 8.32
CA GLN A 1000 6.72 -40.06 9.41
C GLN A 1000 7.72 -40.90 10.22
N GLY A 1001 8.56 -40.26 11.03
CA GLY A 1001 9.44 -40.92 11.99
C GLY A 1001 8.66 -41.61 13.09
N SER A 1002 9.33 -42.47 13.87
CA SER A 1002 8.68 -43.32 14.89
C SER A 1002 8.22 -42.59 16.16
N THR A 1003 8.25 -41.25 16.18
CA THR A 1003 7.79 -40.43 17.31
C THR A 1003 6.40 -39.87 17.00
N VAL A 1004 5.40 -40.29 17.76
CA VAL A 1004 4.01 -39.85 17.66
C VAL A 1004 3.74 -38.81 18.74
N THR A 1005 3.40 -37.58 18.34
CA THR A 1005 2.92 -36.51 19.23
C THR A 1005 1.41 -36.58 19.40
N PHE A 1006 0.90 -36.04 20.51
CA PHE A 1006 -0.54 -36.03 20.78
C PHE A 1006 -1.27 -34.90 20.04
N SER A 1007 -2.58 -35.04 19.89
CA SER A 1007 -3.48 -33.97 19.44
C SER A 1007 -4.69 -33.84 20.39
N ASP A 1008 -5.43 -32.75 20.25
CA ASP A 1008 -6.75 -32.52 20.86
C ASP A 1008 -7.79 -33.60 20.50
N LYS A 1009 -7.54 -34.39 19.45
CA LYS A 1009 -8.38 -35.52 19.01
C LYS A 1009 -7.92 -36.88 19.53
N THR A 1010 -6.86 -36.96 20.34
CA THR A 1010 -6.38 -38.24 20.89
C THR A 1010 -7.47 -38.90 21.76
N LYS A 1011 -7.78 -40.18 21.50
CA LYS A 1011 -8.76 -40.91 22.30
C LYS A 1011 -8.23 -41.19 23.70
N THR A 1012 -8.98 -40.76 24.72
CA THR A 1012 -8.58 -40.92 26.13
C THR A 1012 -9.75 -41.20 27.05
N ASP A 1013 -9.49 -41.88 28.16
CA ASP A 1013 -10.36 -42.01 29.32
C ASP A 1013 -9.57 -41.65 30.59
N GLY A 1014 -10.00 -40.61 31.29
CA GLY A 1014 -9.31 -40.05 32.46
C GLY A 1014 -8.12 -39.13 32.18
N PHE A 1015 -7.45 -39.23 31.03
CA PHE A 1015 -6.41 -38.26 30.63
C PHE A 1015 -7.03 -36.93 30.17
N THR A 1016 -6.30 -35.83 30.33
CA THR A 1016 -6.74 -34.50 29.87
C THR A 1016 -5.75 -33.97 28.84
N ALA A 1017 -6.23 -33.68 27.62
CA ALA A 1017 -5.44 -33.02 26.59
C ALA A 1017 -5.31 -31.52 26.91
N MET A 1018 -4.11 -30.97 26.75
CA MET A 1018 -3.85 -29.53 26.90
C MET A 1018 -2.76 -29.08 25.94
N GLU A 1019 -2.83 -27.82 25.51
CA GLU A 1019 -1.77 -27.17 24.76
C GLU A 1019 -0.94 -26.28 25.71
N PHE A 1020 0.38 -26.39 25.65
CA PHE A 1020 1.30 -25.57 26.45
C PHE A 1020 2.51 -25.18 25.60
N ASN A 1021 2.77 -23.88 25.43
CA ASN A 1021 3.83 -23.34 24.58
C ASN A 1021 3.85 -23.91 23.15
N GLY A 1022 2.68 -24.10 22.53
CA GLY A 1022 2.56 -24.65 21.17
C GLY A 1022 2.78 -26.17 21.06
N GLN A 1023 2.85 -26.89 22.19
CA GLN A 1023 2.93 -28.36 22.22
C GLN A 1023 1.68 -28.98 22.84
N ASN A 1024 1.14 -30.00 22.18
CA ASN A 1024 0.02 -30.79 22.68
C ASN A 1024 0.50 -31.86 23.66
N LEU A 1025 -0.09 -31.87 24.86
CA LEU A 1025 0.29 -32.72 25.98
C LEU A 1025 -0.91 -33.51 26.51
N LEU A 1026 -0.66 -34.70 27.06
CA LEU A 1026 -1.67 -35.49 27.78
C LEU A 1026 -1.36 -35.57 29.26
N VAL A 1027 -2.17 -34.91 30.09
CA VAL A 1027 -2.04 -34.94 31.56
C VAL A 1027 -2.50 -36.29 32.09
N ILE A 1028 -1.62 -36.97 32.82
CA ILE A 1028 -1.88 -38.29 33.43
C ILE A 1028 -2.87 -38.10 34.59
N PRO A 1029 -3.98 -38.87 34.67
CA PRO A 1029 -4.93 -38.82 35.78
C PRO A 1029 -4.30 -39.25 37.12
N LYS A 1030 -4.94 -38.90 38.24
CA LYS A 1030 -4.58 -39.42 39.56
C LYS A 1030 -5.01 -40.89 39.75
N GLU A 1031 -6.08 -41.29 39.08
CA GLU A 1031 -6.63 -42.65 39.10
C GLU A 1031 -6.23 -43.43 37.82
N LYS A 1032 -6.65 -44.70 37.71
CA LYS A 1032 -6.47 -45.51 36.49
C LYS A 1032 -7.13 -44.79 35.31
N GLY A 1033 -6.41 -44.66 34.20
CA GLY A 1033 -6.93 -44.12 32.94
C GLY A 1033 -6.14 -44.65 31.76
N TRP A 1034 -6.56 -44.32 30.54
CA TRP A 1034 -5.87 -44.76 29.33
C TRP A 1034 -5.94 -43.71 28.20
N PHE A 1035 -5.02 -43.84 27.24
CA PHE A 1035 -5.11 -43.19 25.93
C PHE A 1035 -4.84 -44.20 24.82
N ALA A 1036 -5.38 -43.96 23.63
CA ALA A 1036 -5.25 -44.83 22.48
C ALA A 1036 -4.62 -44.12 21.28
N LEU A 1037 -3.76 -44.83 20.56
CA LEU A 1037 -3.22 -44.43 19.26
C LEU A 1037 -3.84 -45.31 18.17
N GLU A 1038 -4.31 -44.68 17.09
CA GLU A 1038 -5.02 -45.36 16.01
C GLU A 1038 -4.07 -45.77 14.86
N ASN A 1039 -4.40 -46.87 14.17
CA ASN A 1039 -3.74 -47.35 12.95
C ASN A 1039 -2.22 -47.50 13.07
N ILE A 1040 -1.75 -48.03 14.21
CA ILE A 1040 -0.33 -48.25 14.48
C ILE A 1040 0.07 -49.67 14.08
N ASP A 1041 0.97 -49.77 13.10
CA ASP A 1041 1.73 -50.96 12.81
C ASP A 1041 2.89 -51.07 13.81
N LEU A 1042 2.97 -52.17 14.56
CA LEU A 1042 4.05 -52.47 15.50
C LEU A 1042 5.09 -53.44 14.91
N THR A 1043 5.02 -53.73 13.61
CA THR A 1043 6.01 -54.58 12.94
C THR A 1043 7.41 -53.99 13.09
N GLY A 1044 8.31 -54.76 13.71
CA GLY A 1044 9.70 -54.37 13.95
C GLY A 1044 9.95 -53.49 15.19
N VAL A 1045 8.90 -53.19 15.98
CA VAL A 1045 9.00 -52.44 17.24
C VAL A 1045 9.33 -53.38 18.40
N GLU A 1046 10.34 -53.07 19.19
CA GLU A 1046 10.71 -53.83 20.40
C GLU A 1046 10.23 -53.14 21.68
N SER A 1047 10.17 -51.80 21.68
CA SER A 1047 9.68 -51.04 22.82
C SER A 1047 8.97 -49.76 22.42
N ALA A 1048 8.09 -49.29 23.30
CA ALA A 1048 7.47 -47.98 23.21
C ALA A 1048 7.94 -47.13 24.40
N THR A 1049 8.48 -45.95 24.12
CA THR A 1049 9.00 -45.01 25.11
C THR A 1049 8.04 -43.84 25.24
N LEU A 1050 7.43 -43.68 26.41
CA LEU A 1050 6.62 -42.51 26.76
C LEU A 1050 7.53 -41.42 27.34
N THR A 1051 7.44 -40.21 26.84
CA THR A 1051 8.15 -39.05 27.41
C THR A 1051 7.19 -38.27 28.32
N ALA A 1052 7.58 -38.06 29.58
CA ALA A 1052 6.79 -37.34 30.58
C ALA A 1052 7.53 -36.09 31.07
N GLY A 1053 6.82 -34.99 31.24
CA GLY A 1053 7.28 -33.73 31.79
C GLY A 1053 6.44 -33.27 32.98
N TRP A 1054 7.06 -32.52 33.89
CA TRP A 1054 6.40 -32.00 35.09
C TRP A 1054 7.13 -30.76 35.65
N GLN A 1055 6.40 -29.90 36.35
CA GLN A 1055 7.01 -28.81 37.12
C GLN A 1055 7.51 -29.29 38.49
N GLU A 1056 6.82 -30.25 39.09
CA GLU A 1056 7.20 -30.88 40.35
C GLU A 1056 7.29 -32.40 40.17
N ALA A 1057 8.40 -33.01 40.58
CA ALA A 1057 8.68 -34.42 40.34
C ALA A 1057 7.68 -35.34 41.07
N PRO A 1058 7.09 -36.34 40.37
CA PRO A 1058 6.18 -37.27 41.01
C PRO A 1058 6.88 -38.03 42.14
N GLN A 1059 6.14 -38.23 43.24
CA GLN A 1059 6.68 -38.88 44.44
C GLN A 1059 6.62 -40.41 44.38
N THR A 1060 5.97 -40.96 43.36
CA THR A 1060 5.75 -42.39 43.11
C THR A 1060 6.27 -42.81 41.73
N ALA A 1061 6.35 -44.12 41.51
CA ALA A 1061 6.64 -44.67 40.19
C ALA A 1061 5.44 -44.47 39.24
N LEU A 1062 5.70 -44.32 37.95
CA LEU A 1062 4.68 -44.29 36.91
C LEU A 1062 4.68 -45.62 36.16
N ASP A 1063 3.67 -46.45 36.42
CA ASP A 1063 3.52 -47.77 35.81
C ASP A 1063 2.52 -47.69 34.65
N PHE A 1064 2.93 -48.16 33.48
CA PHE A 1064 2.11 -48.22 32.26
C PHE A 1064 2.07 -49.63 31.69
N GLU A 1065 0.90 -50.02 31.19
CA GLU A 1065 0.69 -51.27 30.46
C GLU A 1065 0.16 -50.95 29.07
N MET A 1066 0.65 -51.65 28.05
CA MET A 1066 0.22 -51.45 26.65
C MET A 1066 -0.65 -52.62 26.21
N TYR A 1067 -1.81 -52.35 25.60
CA TYR A 1067 -2.82 -53.34 25.21
C TYR A 1067 -3.25 -53.18 23.75
N LEU A 1068 -3.64 -54.31 23.14
CA LEU A 1068 -4.09 -54.40 21.76
C LEU A 1068 -5.62 -54.20 21.66
N ASN A 1069 -6.05 -53.24 20.82
CA ASN A 1069 -7.43 -52.94 20.38
C ASN A 1069 -8.46 -52.58 21.48
N SER A 1070 -8.12 -52.72 22.76
CA SER A 1070 -8.98 -52.40 23.91
C SER A 1070 -8.12 -52.18 25.16
N PRO A 1071 -8.55 -51.34 26.13
CA PRO A 1071 -7.79 -51.06 27.36
C PRO A 1071 -7.65 -52.27 28.30
N ASP A 1072 -8.45 -53.33 28.10
CA ASP A 1072 -8.31 -54.62 28.81
C ASP A 1072 -8.07 -55.78 27.81
N GLY A 1073 -7.57 -55.47 26.61
CA GLY A 1073 -7.31 -56.43 25.53
C GLY A 1073 -6.10 -57.33 25.77
N LYS A 1074 -5.47 -57.81 24.70
CA LYS A 1074 -4.22 -58.59 24.83
C LYS A 1074 -3.11 -57.67 25.31
N LEU A 1075 -2.50 -57.97 26.46
CA LEU A 1075 -1.34 -57.24 26.95
C LEU A 1075 -0.16 -57.42 25.98
N LEU A 1076 0.44 -56.30 25.59
CA LEU A 1076 1.58 -56.23 24.67
C LEU A 1076 2.89 -55.98 25.40
N GLY A 1077 2.88 -55.24 26.52
CA GLY A 1077 4.07 -54.95 27.30
C GLY A 1077 3.78 -54.14 28.56
N LYS A 1078 4.77 -54.04 29.44
CA LYS A 1078 4.71 -53.21 30.66
C LYS A 1078 5.97 -52.37 30.81
N GLY A 1079 5.80 -51.16 31.31
CA GLY A 1079 6.89 -50.23 31.60
C GLY A 1079 6.68 -49.52 32.91
N SER A 1080 7.77 -49.21 33.60
CA SER A 1080 7.74 -48.46 34.86
C SER A 1080 8.85 -47.45 34.88
N MET A 1081 8.54 -46.22 35.28
CA MET A 1081 9.55 -45.24 35.65
C MET A 1081 9.65 -45.17 37.16
N ALA A 1082 10.84 -45.48 37.69
CA ALA A 1082 11.13 -45.34 39.11
C ALA A 1082 10.98 -43.88 39.57
N LYS A 1083 10.83 -43.68 40.90
CA LYS A 1083 10.73 -42.35 41.49
C LYS A 1083 11.86 -41.43 40.99
N PRO A 1084 11.56 -40.32 40.29
CA PRO A 1084 12.57 -39.41 39.80
C PRO A 1084 13.32 -38.71 40.94
N LYS A 1085 14.57 -38.33 40.70
CA LYS A 1085 15.36 -37.51 41.63
C LYS A 1085 14.72 -36.12 41.75
N ALA A 1086 14.78 -35.52 42.94
CA ALA A 1086 14.28 -34.16 43.15
C ALA A 1086 14.97 -33.17 42.19
N GLY A 1087 14.17 -32.35 41.48
CA GLY A 1087 14.65 -31.34 40.52
C GLY A 1087 14.81 -31.80 39.06
N ALA A 1088 14.52 -33.07 38.72
CA ALA A 1088 14.47 -33.49 37.32
C ALA A 1088 13.23 -32.88 36.63
N PRO A 1089 13.33 -32.27 35.43
CA PRO A 1089 12.20 -31.64 34.74
C PRO A 1089 11.30 -32.62 33.96
N GLY A 1090 11.71 -33.88 33.84
CA GLY A 1090 10.98 -34.92 33.11
C GLY A 1090 11.67 -36.28 33.21
N GLY A 1091 11.10 -37.28 32.54
CA GLY A 1091 11.60 -38.64 32.49
C GLY A 1091 10.91 -39.48 31.42
N THR A 1092 11.45 -40.67 31.17
CA THR A 1092 10.95 -41.58 30.14
C THR A 1092 10.47 -42.90 30.75
N ILE A 1093 9.36 -43.43 30.24
CA ILE A 1093 8.84 -44.76 30.60
C ILE A 1093 9.02 -45.67 29.39
N ALA A 1094 9.96 -46.61 29.46
CA ALA A 1094 10.15 -47.61 28.42
C ALA A 1094 9.26 -48.82 28.70
N ILE A 1095 8.38 -49.15 27.75
CA ILE A 1095 7.51 -50.31 27.76
C ILE A 1095 8.12 -51.34 26.79
N SER A 1096 8.72 -52.38 27.34
CA SER A 1096 9.24 -53.50 26.52
C SER A 1096 8.09 -54.38 26.07
N LEU A 1097 8.07 -54.71 24.77
CA LEU A 1097 7.02 -55.56 24.20
C LEU A 1097 7.37 -57.05 24.37
N GLU A 1098 6.40 -57.85 24.80
CA GLU A 1098 6.59 -59.27 25.12
C GLU A 1098 6.50 -60.20 23.88
N ASN A 1099 6.17 -59.69 22.69
CA ASN A 1099 5.97 -60.48 21.47
C ASN A 1099 6.81 -60.01 20.28
N ASP A 1100 7.39 -60.97 19.55
CA ASP A 1100 8.22 -60.78 18.35
C ASP A 1100 7.37 -60.88 17.05
N SER A 1101 6.24 -60.16 16.96
CA SER A 1101 5.23 -60.38 15.89
C SER A 1101 4.82 -59.09 15.17
N ALA A 1102 4.60 -59.21 13.85
CA ALA A 1102 4.03 -58.19 12.96
C ALA A 1102 2.57 -57.87 13.32
N ILE A 1103 2.37 -57.09 14.38
CA ILE A 1103 1.05 -56.69 14.87
C ILE A 1103 0.63 -55.41 14.14
N LYS A 1104 -0.41 -55.51 13.31
CA LYS A 1104 -1.13 -54.35 12.80
C LYS A 1104 -2.34 -54.12 13.69
N ALA A 1105 -2.37 -53.01 14.40
CA ALA A 1105 -3.43 -52.69 15.34
C ALA A 1105 -4.27 -51.53 14.82
N ASP A 1106 -5.59 -51.70 14.89
CA ASP A 1106 -6.52 -50.59 14.65
C ASP A 1106 -6.36 -49.55 15.77
N GLU A 1107 -6.12 -50.01 17.01
CA GLU A 1107 -5.88 -49.15 18.18
C GLU A 1107 -4.89 -49.80 19.16
N ILE A 1108 -3.93 -49.01 19.66
CA ILE A 1108 -3.02 -49.39 20.75
C ILE A 1108 -3.33 -48.55 21.99
N TYR A 1109 -3.66 -49.21 23.09
CA TYR A 1109 -4.04 -48.58 24.34
C TYR A 1109 -2.88 -48.55 25.33
N PHE A 1110 -2.60 -47.39 25.90
CA PHE A 1110 -1.64 -47.19 26.98
C PHE A 1110 -2.40 -46.90 28.27
N VAL A 1111 -2.31 -47.82 29.24
CA VAL A 1111 -3.10 -47.78 30.48
C VAL A 1111 -2.19 -47.45 31.65
N TYR A 1112 -2.47 -46.35 32.33
CA TYR A 1112 -1.79 -45.95 33.57
C TYR A 1112 -2.32 -46.76 34.76
N LYS A 1113 -1.41 -47.36 35.54
CA LYS A 1113 -1.72 -48.14 36.75
C LYS A 1113 -1.11 -47.46 37.98
N PRO A 1114 -1.86 -46.63 38.73
CA PRO A 1114 -1.36 -46.07 39.98
C PRO A 1114 -1.14 -47.18 41.02
N LYS A 1115 -0.15 -47.01 41.92
CA LYS A 1115 0.05 -47.93 43.05
C LYS A 1115 -0.98 -47.67 44.14
N ASP A 1116 -1.69 -48.73 44.56
CA ASP A 1116 -2.73 -48.66 45.58
C ASP A 1116 -2.23 -48.02 46.88
N GLY A 1117 -2.93 -46.97 47.35
CA GLY A 1117 -2.69 -46.33 48.65
C GLY A 1117 -1.52 -45.33 48.71
N VAL A 1118 -0.94 -44.90 47.58
CA VAL A 1118 0.16 -43.92 47.55
C VAL A 1118 -0.14 -42.77 46.58
N GLU A 1119 -0.19 -41.52 47.09
CA GLU A 1119 -0.45 -40.34 46.24
C GLU A 1119 0.76 -39.96 45.37
N ARG A 1120 0.52 -39.62 44.10
CA ARG A 1120 1.55 -39.21 43.11
C ARG A 1120 2.24 -37.88 43.45
N GLY A 1121 1.63 -37.04 44.29
CA GLY A 1121 2.03 -35.65 44.53
C GLY A 1121 1.02 -34.64 43.97
N ALA A 1122 1.16 -33.35 44.32
CA ALA A 1122 0.18 -32.31 43.98
C ALA A 1122 0.30 -31.75 42.55
N GLY A 1123 1.50 -31.74 41.97
CA GLY A 1123 1.75 -31.20 40.63
C GLY A 1123 1.22 -32.07 39.47
N PRO A 1124 0.84 -31.45 38.32
CA PRO A 1124 0.46 -32.17 37.11
C PRO A 1124 1.68 -32.84 36.46
N VAL A 1125 1.47 -34.03 35.90
CA VAL A 1125 2.46 -34.79 35.13
C VAL A 1125 1.84 -35.04 33.76
N ALA A 1126 2.52 -34.63 32.69
CA ALA A 1126 1.98 -34.73 31.34
C ALA A 1126 2.91 -35.50 30.40
N LEU A 1127 2.34 -36.27 29.49
CA LEU A 1127 3.05 -36.95 28.41
C LEU A 1127 3.17 -36.00 27.21
N THR A 1128 4.34 -35.97 26.57
CA THR A 1128 4.61 -35.14 25.38
C THR A 1128 4.55 -35.94 24.08
N ASN A 1129 4.99 -37.19 24.09
CA ASN A 1129 4.98 -38.07 22.92
C ASN A 1129 5.10 -39.55 23.31
N VAL A 1130 4.87 -40.42 22.32
CA VAL A 1130 5.21 -41.84 22.31
C VAL A 1130 6.23 -42.08 21.20
N ARG A 1131 7.40 -42.61 21.53
CA ARG A 1131 8.40 -43.03 20.53
C ARG A 1131 8.46 -44.55 20.45
N PHE A 1132 8.35 -45.11 19.25
CA PHE A 1132 8.52 -46.53 19.00
C PHE A 1132 9.97 -46.81 18.60
N ASP A 1133 10.61 -47.75 19.28
CA ASP A 1133 12.01 -48.07 19.13
C ASP A 1133 12.15 -49.50 18.54
N SER A 1134 13.02 -49.66 17.53
CA SER A 1134 13.36 -50.96 16.95
C SER A 1134 14.50 -51.64 17.72
N LYS A 1135 14.68 -52.95 17.49
CA LYS A 1135 15.78 -53.74 18.03
C LYS A 1135 17.12 -53.20 17.52
N SER A 1136 18.02 -52.83 18.43
CA SER A 1136 19.38 -52.36 18.10
C SER A 1136 20.25 -53.44 17.49
#